data_AF-A0A0G0PML0-F1
#
_entry.id   AF-A0A0G0PML0-F1
#
_cell.length_a   1.000
_cell.length_b   1.000
_cell.length_c   1.000
_cell.angle_alpha   90.00
_cell.angle_beta   90.00
_cell.angle_gamma   90.00
#
_symmetry.space_group_name_H-M   'P 1'
#
loop_
_entity.id
_entity.type
_entity.pdbx_description
1 polymer ?
#
loop_
_entity_poly.entity_id
_entity_poly.type
_entity_poly.pdbx_seq_one_letter_code
_entity_poly.pdbx_strand_id
1 'polypeptide(L)'
;PLISLFIDAHGKDFKIAQISNSQNPKVLSEEKGEDYYRIRTDSAHLIKNLEEKVDYALIFLAGINDRKFIPHIFEKIEEDQTKTIVITNIKEVENFYDIILEYKKIPSVYFLFQGELYSEKKNIVPESQASEIIQEAIKNKSITLSGNDLSPIFPIYIGDALEGLSQILFGPQRKQKFYYLFYRHPQTYISAIHIIRRVEPDLEIEYRETEDFQRPEESFEQIEQALQSKIVITPSYLDKYFIGFEKSLHFFLGQTFELAEKPREIEIPKKVILKTSDLKFLIFATTAAFALFFALNILLLGGAAVNLKASVKAFKDNDFKSVSRNIKTAKLFLDVAEPSVNVFSKIEEIPGGENFLATFETAKSSINLLSLASSDFDLFQKQALKIDLETLNKLTSDARHLYFEAEKIRTSEPNETINELITPDLSKVISFLEIMPQVLGFNSEKNYLLLFQNNGELRPTGGFIGSIGELKISGGGIEDIKIQDVYEYDGKLKAHVEPHYIIRRNLQPHLYLRDSNFDLDFQESASKSALLYNLETGKKVDGVIALNFEVVKRLIEEIGPIKLNSYNKTLDKNNAFDFLQKTIDNNFFPGSTAKRDVLQALFDQLTLTIEKDQNNLIKVARLLPKLMNEKNILFAFKENSLQRIFSANGYAGEYNDDRKQGKNLLLDFLSINEANIGVNKANIDIERSTSYEVELVGEEVGSKIIHALTNNGDKNYKAYIRATLAFGSVLKSIKINGEEQKIVPAVTDFRVYEKKNFKPEEGLEVDRSIEDGREVLGFVLDTPQNSERKIEITYINGQKIPDSTTIKYSLLFIKQPGTPAYPFEIKMIYGDDYSPKKIENATLKKNLILISKTVAGDETFELELIKR
;
A
#
# COMPACT_ATOMS: atom_id res chain seq x y z
N PRO A 1 -33.03 -6.21 -19.99
CA PRO A 1 -33.94 -7.09 -20.75
C PRO A 1 -34.17 -8.47 -20.11
N LEU A 2 -33.12 -9.20 -19.73
CA LEU A 2 -33.24 -10.56 -19.16
C LEU A 2 -34.13 -10.60 -17.90
N ILE A 3 -34.01 -9.63 -16.98
CA ILE A 3 -34.86 -9.55 -15.77
C ILE A 3 -36.35 -9.63 -16.12
N SER A 4 -36.80 -8.77 -17.03
CA SER A 4 -38.21 -8.67 -17.39
C SER A 4 -38.73 -9.95 -18.02
N LEU A 5 -37.99 -10.52 -18.97
CA LEU A 5 -38.37 -11.76 -19.65
C LEU A 5 -38.34 -12.97 -18.71
N PHE A 6 -37.39 -13.00 -17.77
CA PHE A 6 -37.33 -14.05 -16.76
C PHE A 6 -38.52 -13.98 -15.80
N ILE A 7 -38.91 -12.77 -15.38
CA ILE A 7 -40.13 -12.55 -14.59
C ILE A 7 -41.37 -12.93 -15.41
N ASP A 8 -41.44 -12.64 -16.71
CA ASP A 8 -42.59 -13.00 -17.53
C ASP A 8 -42.71 -14.52 -17.75
N ALA A 9 -41.57 -15.22 -17.83
CA ALA A 9 -41.52 -16.67 -17.98
C ALA A 9 -41.90 -17.42 -16.70
N HIS A 10 -41.49 -16.94 -15.53
CA HIS A 10 -41.60 -17.66 -14.24
C HIS A 10 -42.49 -16.96 -13.20
N GLY A 11 -42.96 -15.74 -13.47
CA GLY A 11 -43.59 -14.88 -12.45
C GLY A 11 -44.99 -15.28 -11.99
N LYS A 12 -45.57 -16.33 -12.58
CA LYS A 12 -46.80 -16.96 -12.07
C LYS A 12 -46.53 -18.04 -11.03
N ASP A 13 -45.29 -18.53 -10.96
CA ASP A 13 -44.90 -19.66 -10.11
C ASP A 13 -44.25 -19.20 -8.79
N PHE A 14 -43.91 -17.91 -8.67
CA PHE A 14 -43.18 -17.35 -7.53
C PHE A 14 -43.79 -16.03 -7.04
N LYS A 15 -43.70 -15.79 -5.73
CA LYS A 15 -43.77 -14.43 -5.17
C LYS A 15 -42.48 -13.70 -5.51
N ILE A 16 -42.56 -12.47 -6.01
CA ILE A 16 -41.39 -11.77 -6.56
C ILE A 16 -41.19 -10.43 -5.86
N ALA A 17 -39.98 -10.20 -5.35
CA ALA A 17 -39.51 -8.89 -4.91
C ALA A 17 -38.44 -8.36 -5.88
N GLN A 18 -38.76 -7.29 -6.60
CA GLN A 18 -37.82 -6.67 -7.55
C GLN A 18 -37.21 -5.38 -7.01
N ILE A 19 -35.88 -5.31 -6.97
CA ILE A 19 -35.12 -4.14 -6.53
C ILE A 19 -34.61 -3.38 -7.75
N SER A 20 -35.09 -2.17 -8.02
CA SER A 20 -34.59 -1.36 -9.16
C SER A 20 -34.96 0.12 -9.11
N ASN A 21 -34.12 0.98 -9.73
CA ASN A 21 -34.34 2.43 -9.84
C ASN A 21 -35.14 2.84 -11.10
N SER A 22 -35.32 1.94 -12.06
CA SER A 22 -35.83 2.30 -13.39
C SER A 22 -37.36 2.40 -13.43
N GLN A 23 -37.92 3.60 -13.61
CA GLN A 23 -39.36 3.80 -13.86
C GLN A 23 -39.80 3.46 -15.30
N ASN A 24 -39.12 2.58 -16.03
CA ASN A 24 -39.37 2.43 -17.47
C ASN A 24 -40.81 1.89 -17.74
N PRO A 25 -41.75 2.69 -18.30
CA PRO A 25 -43.17 2.34 -18.35
C PRO A 25 -43.52 1.29 -19.41
N LYS A 26 -42.59 0.95 -20.31
CA LYS A 26 -42.86 0.11 -21.51
C LYS A 26 -42.76 -1.40 -21.28
N VAL A 27 -42.32 -1.86 -20.10
CA VAL A 27 -42.08 -3.29 -19.83
C VAL A 27 -42.97 -3.83 -18.70
N LEU A 28 -43.79 -2.96 -18.09
CA LEU A 28 -44.76 -3.34 -17.07
C LEU A 28 -46.15 -3.20 -17.66
N SER A 29 -46.50 -4.10 -18.58
CA SER A 29 -47.91 -4.30 -18.94
C SER A 29 -48.62 -4.90 -17.73
N GLU A 30 -49.49 -4.07 -17.16
CA GLU A 30 -50.77 -4.34 -16.49
C GLU A 30 -51.06 -5.82 -16.14
N GLU A 31 -51.40 -6.03 -14.85
CA GLU A 31 -51.74 -7.31 -14.18
C GLU A 31 -50.57 -8.18 -13.70
N LYS A 32 -49.76 -7.68 -12.75
CA LYS A 32 -49.04 -8.57 -11.82
C LYS A 32 -49.74 -8.48 -10.46
N GLY A 33 -50.29 -9.62 -10.01
CA GLY A 33 -51.22 -9.75 -8.88
C GLY A 33 -50.63 -9.41 -7.49
N GLU A 34 -51.30 -9.84 -6.42
CA GLU A 34 -50.94 -9.49 -5.03
C GLU A 34 -49.53 -9.95 -4.58
N ASP A 35 -48.88 -10.84 -5.33
CA ASP A 35 -47.60 -11.48 -5.00
C ASP A 35 -46.34 -10.83 -5.65
N TYR A 36 -46.44 -9.58 -6.13
CA TYR A 36 -45.31 -8.83 -6.72
C TYR A 36 -45.00 -7.54 -5.96
N TYR A 37 -43.80 -7.46 -5.39
CA TYR A 37 -43.28 -6.32 -4.64
C TYR A 37 -42.19 -5.60 -5.41
N ARG A 38 -42.23 -4.26 -5.38
CA ARG A 38 -41.18 -3.41 -5.97
C ARG A 38 -40.50 -2.60 -4.89
N ILE A 39 -39.18 -2.77 -4.78
CA ILE A 39 -38.32 -2.11 -3.79
C ILE A 39 -37.37 -1.16 -4.54
N ARG A 40 -37.26 0.09 -4.06
CA ARG A 40 -36.27 1.04 -4.60
C ARG A 40 -34.87 0.66 -4.13
N THR A 41 -33.82 0.93 -4.91
CA THR A 41 -32.46 0.47 -4.53
C THR A 41 -31.97 1.12 -3.24
N ASP A 42 -32.33 2.38 -2.97
CA ASP A 42 -32.05 3.08 -1.70
C ASP A 42 -32.66 2.37 -0.47
N SER A 43 -33.69 1.56 -0.70
CA SER A 43 -34.41 0.80 0.32
C SER A 43 -33.97 -0.68 0.36
N ALA A 44 -32.93 -1.08 -0.38
CA ALA A 44 -32.44 -2.46 -0.42
C ALA A 44 -32.02 -2.98 0.96
N HIS A 45 -31.59 -2.10 1.86
CA HIS A 45 -31.27 -2.45 3.25
C HIS A 45 -32.45 -3.02 4.05
N LEU A 46 -33.69 -2.86 3.58
CA LEU A 46 -34.89 -3.40 4.24
C LEU A 46 -35.09 -4.89 3.95
N ILE A 47 -34.39 -5.48 2.99
CA ILE A 47 -34.56 -6.89 2.59
C ILE A 47 -34.24 -7.85 3.72
N LYS A 48 -33.26 -7.52 4.55
CA LYS A 48 -32.93 -8.32 5.74
C LYS A 48 -34.07 -8.39 6.76
N ASN A 49 -35.04 -7.46 6.70
CA ASN A 49 -36.19 -7.44 7.58
C ASN A 49 -37.38 -8.26 7.04
N LEU A 50 -37.24 -8.90 5.87
CA LEU A 50 -38.28 -9.77 5.34
C LEU A 50 -38.40 -11.02 6.22
N GLU A 51 -39.59 -11.23 6.79
CA GLU A 51 -39.92 -12.45 7.56
C GLU A 51 -40.01 -13.69 6.67
N GLU A 52 -40.42 -13.51 5.40
CA GLU A 52 -40.44 -14.59 4.42
C GLU A 52 -39.02 -15.01 4.03
N LYS A 53 -38.80 -16.32 3.91
CA LYS A 53 -37.53 -16.88 3.43
C LYS A 53 -37.39 -16.65 1.92
N VAL A 54 -36.23 -16.20 1.48
CA VAL A 54 -35.90 -16.04 0.06
C VAL A 54 -35.31 -17.34 -0.48
N ASP A 55 -36.04 -18.06 -1.33
CA ASP A 55 -35.57 -19.32 -1.91
C ASP A 55 -34.61 -19.14 -3.09
N TYR A 56 -34.86 -18.13 -3.93
CA TYR A 56 -34.08 -17.83 -5.13
C TYR A 56 -33.75 -16.34 -5.24
N ALA A 57 -32.54 -16.01 -5.70
CA ALA A 57 -32.15 -14.63 -5.98
C ALA A 57 -31.41 -14.51 -7.32
N LEU A 58 -31.69 -13.43 -8.04
CA LEU A 58 -31.07 -13.11 -9.32
C LEU A 58 -30.55 -11.67 -9.27
N ILE A 59 -29.23 -11.51 -9.25
CA ILE A 59 -28.55 -10.23 -9.08
C ILE A 59 -27.81 -9.89 -10.37
N PHE A 60 -28.10 -8.72 -10.94
CA PHE A 60 -27.39 -8.19 -12.10
C PHE A 60 -26.47 -7.05 -11.66
N LEU A 61 -25.19 -7.18 -11.94
CA LEU A 61 -24.17 -6.16 -11.73
C LEU A 61 -23.95 -5.44 -13.06
N ALA A 62 -24.43 -4.19 -13.15
CA ALA A 62 -24.40 -3.42 -14.41
C ALA A 62 -23.70 -2.06 -14.25
N GLY A 63 -23.49 -1.56 -13.02
CA GLY A 63 -22.72 -0.34 -12.80
C GLY A 63 -22.06 -0.27 -11.42
N ILE A 64 -21.02 0.57 -11.30
CA ILE A 64 -20.23 0.76 -10.07
C ILE A 64 -21.11 1.20 -8.88
N ASN A 65 -22.22 1.89 -9.14
CA ASN A 65 -23.15 2.34 -8.09
C ASN A 65 -23.93 1.19 -7.45
N ASP A 66 -24.08 0.05 -8.12
CA ASP A 66 -24.80 -1.12 -7.59
C ASP A 66 -24.07 -1.71 -6.37
N ARG A 67 -22.74 -1.52 -6.29
CA ARG A 67 -21.89 -2.00 -5.19
C ARG A 67 -22.37 -1.58 -3.79
N LYS A 68 -22.98 -0.40 -3.68
CA LYS A 68 -23.42 0.16 -2.38
C LYS A 68 -24.53 -0.65 -1.70
N PHE A 69 -25.27 -1.45 -2.46
CA PHE A 69 -26.44 -2.17 -1.97
C PHE A 69 -26.19 -3.67 -1.79
N ILE A 70 -25.13 -4.20 -2.40
CA ILE A 70 -24.78 -5.62 -2.41
C ILE A 70 -24.58 -6.19 -1.00
N PRO A 71 -23.82 -5.57 -0.08
CA PRO A 71 -23.61 -6.13 1.26
C PRO A 71 -24.92 -6.37 2.02
N HIS A 72 -25.89 -5.47 1.86
CA HIS A 72 -27.19 -5.57 2.52
C HIS A 72 -28.07 -6.70 1.97
N ILE A 73 -27.93 -7.03 0.69
CA ILE A 73 -28.69 -8.11 0.05
C ILE A 73 -28.06 -9.46 0.40
N PHE A 74 -26.72 -9.52 0.45
CA PHE A 74 -25.99 -10.77 0.72
C PHE A 74 -26.12 -11.23 2.17
N GLU A 75 -26.34 -10.32 3.13
CA GLU A 75 -26.68 -10.66 4.52
C GLU A 75 -27.90 -11.60 4.59
N LYS A 76 -28.99 -11.26 3.87
CA LYS A 76 -30.21 -12.09 3.82
C LYS A 76 -30.01 -13.38 3.01
N ILE A 77 -29.25 -13.34 1.93
CA ILE A 77 -28.94 -14.51 1.09
C ILE A 77 -28.19 -15.58 1.88
N GLU A 78 -27.23 -15.16 2.71
CA GLU A 78 -26.46 -16.08 3.54
C GLU A 78 -27.31 -16.66 4.67
N GLU A 79 -28.13 -15.83 5.33
CA GLU A 79 -29.06 -16.25 6.38
C GLU A 79 -30.06 -17.30 5.89
N ASP A 80 -30.72 -17.04 4.75
CA ASP A 80 -31.75 -17.91 4.20
C ASP A 80 -31.18 -19.10 3.39
N GLN A 81 -29.86 -19.12 3.17
CA GLN A 81 -29.18 -20.05 2.25
C GLN A 81 -29.78 -20.00 0.83
N THR A 82 -30.14 -18.80 0.39
CA THR A 82 -30.83 -18.54 -0.88
C THR A 82 -30.00 -19.03 -2.06
N LYS A 83 -30.63 -19.73 -3.00
CA LYS A 83 -29.97 -20.15 -4.24
C LYS A 83 -29.87 -18.97 -5.19
N THR A 84 -28.66 -18.44 -5.33
CA THR A 84 -28.43 -17.11 -5.93
C THR A 84 -27.60 -17.22 -7.20
N ILE A 85 -28.02 -16.51 -8.25
CA ILE A 85 -27.17 -16.20 -9.39
C ILE A 85 -26.76 -14.73 -9.36
N VAL A 86 -25.46 -14.48 -9.50
CA VAL A 86 -24.88 -13.16 -9.76
C VAL A 86 -24.41 -13.11 -11.21
N ILE A 87 -24.86 -12.09 -11.95
CA ILE A 87 -24.60 -11.94 -13.38
C ILE A 87 -23.84 -10.63 -13.60
N THR A 88 -22.78 -10.68 -14.39
CA THR A 88 -22.07 -9.49 -14.88
C THR A 88 -21.70 -9.67 -16.34
N ASN A 89 -21.58 -8.58 -17.09
CA ASN A 89 -21.06 -8.62 -18.45
C ASN A 89 -19.59 -9.08 -18.42
N ILE A 90 -19.20 -9.98 -19.32
CA ILE A 90 -17.82 -10.48 -19.43
C ILE A 90 -16.82 -9.35 -19.74
N LYS A 91 -17.23 -8.33 -20.50
CA LYS A 91 -16.41 -7.15 -20.81
C LYS A 91 -16.29 -6.18 -19.62
N GLU A 92 -17.13 -6.31 -18.59
CA GLU A 92 -17.15 -5.42 -17.42
C GLU A 92 -16.82 -6.14 -16.12
N VAL A 93 -16.43 -7.42 -16.19
CA VAL A 93 -16.20 -8.28 -15.01
C VAL A 93 -15.15 -7.71 -14.06
N GLU A 94 -14.18 -6.95 -14.59
CA GLU A 94 -13.13 -6.32 -13.81
C GLU A 94 -13.66 -5.34 -12.75
N ASN A 95 -14.81 -4.71 -13.05
CA ASN A 95 -15.47 -3.80 -12.13
C ASN A 95 -16.15 -4.49 -10.95
N PHE A 96 -16.10 -5.83 -10.85
CA PHE A 96 -16.84 -6.57 -9.81
C PHE A 96 -16.03 -7.72 -9.20
N TYR A 97 -14.71 -7.77 -9.41
CA TYR A 97 -13.86 -8.82 -8.85
C TYR A 97 -13.90 -8.88 -7.32
N ASP A 98 -13.96 -7.73 -6.65
CA ASP A 98 -14.12 -7.63 -5.19
C ASP A 98 -15.36 -8.38 -4.71
N ILE A 99 -16.52 -8.11 -5.31
CA ILE A 99 -17.81 -8.75 -4.99
C ILE A 99 -17.75 -10.26 -5.29
N ILE A 100 -17.20 -10.64 -6.45
CA ILE A 100 -17.08 -12.05 -6.83
C ILE A 100 -16.21 -12.81 -5.83
N LEU A 101 -15.07 -12.23 -5.42
CA LEU A 101 -14.13 -12.86 -4.49
C LEU A 101 -14.64 -12.93 -3.06
N GLU A 102 -15.40 -11.93 -2.63
CA GLU A 102 -16.04 -11.90 -1.31
C GLU A 102 -17.10 -13.00 -1.19
N TYR A 103 -18.05 -13.05 -2.12
CA TYR A 103 -19.23 -13.91 -1.99
C TYR A 103 -19.10 -15.30 -2.63
N LYS A 104 -18.01 -15.61 -3.36
CA LYS A 104 -17.77 -16.97 -3.90
C LYS A 104 -17.68 -18.06 -2.83
N LYS A 105 -17.47 -17.71 -1.57
CA LYS A 105 -17.42 -18.65 -0.45
C LYS A 105 -18.79 -19.24 -0.12
N ILE A 106 -19.86 -18.47 -0.33
CA ILE A 106 -21.24 -18.89 -0.02
C ILE A 106 -21.63 -20.07 -0.95
N PRO A 107 -21.96 -21.27 -0.43
CA PRO A 107 -22.21 -22.46 -1.25
C PRO A 107 -23.36 -22.33 -2.25
N SER A 108 -24.39 -21.57 -1.90
CA SER A 108 -25.61 -21.38 -2.70
C SER A 108 -25.51 -20.30 -3.77
N VAL A 109 -24.36 -19.62 -3.89
CA VAL A 109 -24.14 -18.51 -4.83
C VAL A 109 -23.35 -18.99 -6.06
N TYR A 110 -23.88 -18.68 -7.24
CA TYR A 110 -23.33 -18.98 -8.56
C TYR A 110 -23.06 -17.69 -9.34
N PHE A 111 -22.01 -17.66 -10.14
CA PHE A 111 -21.58 -16.50 -10.92
C PHE A 111 -21.62 -16.81 -12.41
N LEU A 112 -22.35 -15.99 -13.16
CA LEU A 112 -22.52 -16.10 -14.60
C LEU A 112 -21.91 -14.88 -15.31
N PHE A 113 -20.97 -15.13 -16.21
CA PHE A 113 -20.37 -14.09 -17.04
C PHE A 113 -21.10 -14.02 -18.38
N GLN A 114 -21.88 -12.96 -18.55
CA GLN A 114 -22.78 -12.78 -19.67
C GLN A 114 -22.06 -12.18 -20.88
N GLY A 115 -22.30 -12.75 -22.06
CA GLY A 115 -21.91 -12.17 -23.33
C GLY A 115 -22.88 -11.10 -23.86
N GLU A 116 -22.73 -10.81 -25.14
CA GLU A 116 -23.53 -9.85 -25.91
C GLU A 116 -24.84 -10.50 -26.40
N LEU A 117 -25.96 -10.00 -25.88
CA LEU A 117 -27.28 -10.53 -26.20
C LEU A 117 -27.72 -10.14 -27.62
N TYR A 118 -28.29 -11.08 -28.36
CA TYR A 118 -28.98 -10.80 -29.62
C TYR A 118 -30.34 -11.51 -29.70
N SER A 119 -31.22 -10.96 -30.54
CA SER A 119 -32.54 -11.50 -30.85
C SER A 119 -32.99 -11.01 -32.23
N GLU A 120 -33.87 -11.79 -32.86
CA GLU A 120 -34.61 -11.48 -34.07
C GLU A 120 -35.53 -10.26 -33.91
N LYS A 121 -35.90 -9.91 -32.67
CA LYS A 121 -36.72 -8.75 -32.34
C LYS A 121 -35.85 -7.58 -31.88
N LYS A 122 -35.59 -6.64 -32.79
CA LYS A 122 -34.70 -5.48 -32.57
C LYS A 122 -35.01 -4.66 -31.30
N ASN A 123 -36.27 -4.57 -30.88
CA ASN A 123 -36.67 -3.75 -29.73
C ASN A 123 -36.48 -4.42 -28.35
N ILE A 124 -35.98 -5.66 -28.29
CA ILE A 124 -35.90 -6.43 -27.05
C ILE A 124 -34.49 -6.41 -26.43
N VAL A 125 -33.43 -6.36 -27.24
CA VAL A 125 -32.04 -6.43 -26.78
C VAL A 125 -31.34 -5.07 -26.89
N PRO A 126 -30.36 -4.76 -26.02
CA PRO A 126 -29.53 -3.55 -26.14
C PRO A 126 -28.70 -3.58 -27.43
N GLU A 127 -28.40 -2.41 -27.99
CA GLU A 127 -27.43 -2.29 -29.10
C GLU A 127 -26.05 -2.75 -28.61
N SER A 128 -25.48 -3.72 -29.31
CA SER A 128 -24.16 -4.30 -29.05
C SER A 128 -23.53 -4.67 -30.38
N GLN A 129 -22.20 -4.73 -30.42
CA GLN A 129 -21.45 -5.06 -31.63
C GLN A 129 -21.96 -6.38 -32.23
N ALA A 130 -22.05 -7.45 -31.42
CA ALA A 130 -22.57 -8.73 -31.89
C ALA A 130 -24.00 -8.65 -32.46
N SER A 131 -24.91 -7.93 -31.79
CA SER A 131 -26.31 -7.81 -32.24
C SER A 131 -26.43 -6.98 -33.53
N GLU A 132 -25.64 -5.91 -33.67
CA GLU A 132 -25.63 -5.05 -34.86
C GLU A 132 -25.16 -5.83 -36.09
N ILE A 133 -24.03 -6.52 -35.95
CA ILE A 133 -23.42 -7.34 -37.01
C ILE A 133 -24.38 -8.42 -37.50
N ILE A 134 -24.98 -9.16 -36.56
CA ILE A 134 -25.89 -10.26 -36.91
C ILE A 134 -27.11 -9.71 -37.65
N GLN A 135 -27.66 -8.58 -37.20
CA GLN A 135 -28.80 -7.94 -37.86
C GLN A 135 -28.43 -7.37 -39.23
N GLU A 136 -27.29 -6.70 -39.35
CA GLU A 136 -26.83 -6.09 -40.61
C GLU A 136 -26.54 -7.16 -41.65
N ALA A 137 -25.77 -8.19 -41.30
CA ALA A 137 -25.39 -9.27 -42.20
C ALA A 137 -26.63 -10.01 -42.74
N ILE A 138 -27.58 -10.37 -41.87
CA ILE A 138 -28.77 -11.13 -42.29
C ILE A 138 -29.76 -10.23 -43.06
N LYS A 139 -29.95 -8.96 -42.64
CA LYS A 139 -30.92 -8.07 -43.26
C LYS A 139 -30.45 -7.51 -44.61
N ASN A 140 -29.19 -7.08 -44.69
CA ASN A 140 -28.64 -6.40 -45.86
C ASN A 140 -27.98 -7.37 -46.84
N LYS A 141 -27.82 -8.66 -46.47
CA LYS A 141 -27.07 -9.68 -47.22
C LYS A 141 -25.65 -9.22 -47.62
N SER A 142 -25.11 -8.23 -46.90
CA SER A 142 -23.80 -7.64 -47.14
C SER A 142 -23.21 -7.17 -45.82
N ILE A 143 -21.89 -7.28 -45.67
CA ILE A 143 -21.15 -6.75 -44.52
C ILE A 143 -19.75 -6.29 -44.93
N THR A 144 -19.29 -5.17 -44.37
CA THR A 144 -17.95 -4.62 -44.63
C THR A 144 -17.01 -4.90 -43.45
N LEU A 145 -15.82 -5.40 -43.76
CA LEU A 145 -14.71 -5.65 -42.84
C LEU A 145 -13.67 -4.53 -42.97
N SER A 146 -13.24 -3.96 -41.85
CA SER A 146 -12.43 -2.73 -41.80
C SER A 146 -11.29 -2.78 -40.78
N GLY A 147 -10.59 -3.91 -40.68
CA GLY A 147 -9.35 -4.05 -39.90
C GLY A 147 -9.50 -4.51 -38.45
N ASN A 148 -10.71 -4.54 -37.88
CA ASN A 148 -11.03 -5.04 -36.53
C ASN A 148 -11.53 -6.49 -36.52
N ASP A 149 -11.23 -7.26 -37.56
CA ASP A 149 -11.83 -8.57 -37.85
C ASP A 149 -11.44 -9.66 -36.84
N LEU A 150 -10.36 -9.45 -36.09
CA LEU A 150 -9.89 -10.32 -35.01
C LEU A 150 -10.37 -9.91 -33.62
N SER A 151 -11.11 -8.81 -33.49
CA SER A 151 -11.66 -8.38 -32.20
C SER A 151 -12.64 -9.42 -31.66
N PRO A 152 -12.59 -9.74 -30.36
CA PRO A 152 -13.45 -10.75 -29.79
C PRO A 152 -14.90 -10.29 -29.68
N ILE A 153 -15.81 -11.23 -29.92
CA ILE A 153 -17.25 -11.05 -29.70
C ILE A 153 -17.77 -12.22 -28.89
N PHE A 154 -18.81 -11.99 -28.08
CA PHE A 154 -19.36 -13.00 -27.17
C PHE A 154 -20.86 -13.21 -27.38
N PRO A 155 -21.32 -13.61 -28.57
CA PRO A 155 -22.73 -13.66 -28.88
C PRO A 155 -23.46 -14.68 -27.99
N ILE A 156 -24.66 -14.32 -27.53
CA ILE A 156 -25.60 -15.24 -26.88
C ILE A 156 -27.04 -14.93 -27.28
N TYR A 157 -27.76 -15.93 -27.79
CA TYR A 157 -29.17 -15.77 -28.13
C TYR A 157 -29.99 -15.61 -26.85
N ILE A 158 -30.96 -14.70 -26.87
CA ILE A 158 -31.77 -14.38 -25.70
C ILE A 158 -32.50 -15.60 -25.10
N GLY A 159 -32.94 -16.54 -25.95
CA GLY A 159 -33.58 -17.78 -25.50
C GLY A 159 -32.61 -18.70 -24.74
N ASP A 160 -31.39 -18.88 -25.25
CA ASP A 160 -30.36 -19.68 -24.59
C ASP A 160 -29.89 -19.04 -23.28
N ALA A 161 -29.83 -17.70 -23.23
CA ALA A 161 -29.53 -17.00 -21.99
C ALA A 161 -30.57 -17.31 -20.90
N LEU A 162 -31.87 -17.24 -21.22
CA LEU A 162 -32.95 -17.55 -20.27
C LEU A 162 -32.94 -19.01 -19.82
N GLU A 163 -32.64 -19.93 -20.73
CA GLU A 163 -32.48 -21.36 -20.41
C GLU A 163 -31.29 -21.58 -19.45
N GLY A 164 -30.15 -20.93 -19.72
CA GLY A 164 -28.98 -20.99 -18.85
C GLY A 164 -29.27 -20.50 -17.42
N LEU A 165 -30.01 -19.40 -17.28
CA LEU A 165 -30.45 -18.90 -15.97
C LEU A 165 -31.34 -19.91 -15.24
N SER A 166 -32.31 -20.48 -15.95
CA SER A 166 -33.26 -21.45 -15.39
C SER A 166 -32.55 -22.74 -14.95
N GLN A 167 -31.60 -23.25 -15.73
CA GLN A 167 -30.83 -24.46 -15.43
C GLN A 167 -29.93 -24.34 -14.20
N ILE A 168 -29.44 -23.13 -13.90
CA ILE A 168 -28.62 -22.88 -12.72
C ILE A 168 -29.50 -22.58 -11.50
N LEU A 169 -30.54 -21.74 -11.62
CA LEU A 169 -31.44 -21.42 -10.51
C LEU A 169 -32.26 -22.63 -10.06
N PHE A 170 -32.87 -23.38 -10.97
CA PHE A 170 -33.85 -24.42 -10.63
C PHE A 170 -33.32 -25.85 -10.74
N GLY A 171 -32.14 -26.04 -11.35
CA GLY A 171 -31.49 -27.36 -11.45
C GLY A 171 -30.92 -27.90 -10.12
N PRO A 172 -30.43 -29.15 -10.08
CA PRO A 172 -29.78 -29.71 -8.89
C PRO A 172 -28.51 -28.93 -8.50
N GLN A 173 -28.13 -28.95 -7.22
CA GLN A 173 -26.90 -28.30 -6.77
C GLN A 173 -25.68 -28.83 -7.53
N ARG A 174 -24.85 -27.90 -8.02
CA ARG A 174 -23.66 -28.20 -8.83
C ARG A 174 -22.40 -27.94 -8.02
N LYS A 175 -21.37 -28.76 -8.25
CA LYS A 175 -20.04 -28.59 -7.65
C LYS A 175 -19.30 -27.34 -8.18
N GLN A 176 -19.70 -26.81 -9.33
CA GLN A 176 -19.06 -25.68 -9.98
C GLN A 176 -19.87 -24.40 -9.76
N LYS A 177 -19.17 -23.29 -9.49
CA LYS A 177 -19.79 -22.00 -9.15
C LYS A 177 -19.76 -20.97 -10.28
N PHE A 178 -18.87 -21.12 -11.25
CA PHE A 178 -18.61 -20.13 -12.30
C PHE A 178 -19.03 -20.67 -13.66
N TYR A 179 -19.77 -19.87 -14.42
CA TYR A 179 -20.29 -20.25 -15.73
C TYR A 179 -20.15 -19.11 -16.75
N TYR A 180 -19.83 -19.46 -17.99
CA TYR A 180 -19.99 -18.56 -19.12
C TYR A 180 -21.43 -18.66 -19.63
N LEU A 181 -22.09 -17.51 -19.73
CA LEU A 181 -23.42 -17.36 -20.34
C LEU A 181 -23.26 -16.80 -21.76
N PHE A 182 -22.53 -17.54 -22.58
CA PHE A 182 -22.34 -17.38 -24.01
C PHE A 182 -21.75 -18.68 -24.59
N TYR A 183 -21.71 -18.78 -25.92
CA TYR A 183 -21.25 -20.00 -26.59
C TYR A 183 -19.73 -20.16 -26.55
N ARG A 184 -19.25 -21.40 -26.47
CA ARG A 184 -17.80 -21.70 -26.56
C ARG A 184 -17.19 -21.25 -27.90
N HIS A 185 -17.99 -21.22 -28.95
CA HIS A 185 -17.65 -20.71 -30.29
C HIS A 185 -18.76 -19.75 -30.72
N PRO A 186 -18.53 -18.61 -31.42
CA PRO A 186 -17.30 -18.05 -32.00
C PRO A 186 -16.76 -16.81 -31.27
N GLN A 187 -15.43 -16.68 -31.24
CA GLN A 187 -14.69 -15.74 -30.37
C GLN A 187 -14.06 -14.56 -31.11
N THR A 188 -14.36 -14.36 -32.40
CA THR A 188 -13.89 -13.20 -33.18
C THR A 188 -14.92 -12.77 -34.21
N TYR A 189 -14.87 -11.50 -34.60
CA TYR A 189 -15.76 -10.92 -35.60
C TYR A 189 -15.78 -11.72 -36.92
N ILE A 190 -14.61 -12.04 -37.47
CA ILE A 190 -14.49 -12.84 -38.71
C ILE A 190 -15.05 -14.26 -38.56
N SER A 191 -14.84 -14.90 -37.40
CA SER A 191 -15.36 -16.25 -37.15
C SER A 191 -16.88 -16.25 -37.16
N ALA A 192 -17.51 -15.24 -36.55
CA ALA A 192 -18.95 -15.12 -36.52
C ALA A 192 -19.54 -14.89 -37.92
N ILE A 193 -18.93 -14.02 -38.73
CA ILE A 193 -19.36 -13.78 -40.13
C ILE A 193 -19.30 -15.07 -40.95
N HIS A 194 -18.25 -15.89 -40.80
CA HIS A 194 -18.18 -17.17 -41.48
C HIS A 194 -19.28 -18.15 -41.07
N ILE A 195 -19.74 -18.11 -39.81
CA ILE A 195 -20.90 -18.90 -39.39
C ILE A 195 -22.19 -18.32 -39.97
N ILE A 196 -22.36 -17.00 -39.98
CA ILE A 196 -23.54 -16.35 -40.58
C ILE A 196 -23.64 -16.68 -42.07
N ARG A 197 -22.53 -16.68 -42.83
CA ARG A 197 -22.51 -17.07 -44.25
C ARG A 197 -22.95 -18.51 -44.51
N ARG A 198 -22.80 -19.42 -43.53
CA ARG A 198 -23.32 -20.79 -43.66
C ARG A 198 -24.86 -20.84 -43.53
N VAL A 199 -25.45 -19.87 -42.84
CA VAL A 199 -26.90 -19.73 -42.64
C VAL A 199 -27.54 -18.86 -43.73
N GLU A 200 -26.85 -17.81 -44.20
CA GLU A 200 -27.21 -16.95 -45.32
C GLU A 200 -26.13 -17.05 -46.42
N PRO A 201 -26.25 -18.00 -47.36
CA PRO A 201 -25.23 -18.26 -48.38
C PRO A 201 -24.96 -17.07 -49.33
N ASP A 202 -25.94 -16.17 -49.50
CA ASP A 202 -25.84 -14.99 -50.37
C ASP A 202 -25.10 -13.82 -49.71
N LEU A 203 -24.60 -13.97 -48.47
CA LEU A 203 -23.90 -12.90 -47.75
C LEU A 203 -22.62 -12.45 -48.48
N GLU A 204 -22.63 -11.23 -49.01
CA GLU A 204 -21.47 -10.56 -49.58
C GLU A 204 -20.55 -10.01 -48.47
N ILE A 205 -19.26 -10.33 -48.52
CA ILE A 205 -18.26 -9.85 -47.56
C ILE A 205 -17.30 -8.91 -48.31
N GLU A 206 -17.38 -7.62 -48.01
CA GLU A 206 -16.51 -6.59 -48.58
C GLU A 206 -15.34 -6.28 -47.63
N TYR A 207 -14.13 -6.12 -48.16
CA TYR A 207 -12.96 -5.72 -47.38
C TYR A 207 -12.59 -4.27 -47.73
N ARG A 208 -12.48 -3.40 -46.73
CA ARG A 208 -12.04 -2.00 -46.91
C ARG A 208 -10.77 -1.76 -46.09
N GLU A 209 -9.70 -1.33 -46.75
CA GLU A 209 -8.51 -0.83 -46.07
C GLU A 209 -8.83 0.52 -45.40
N THR A 210 -8.66 0.61 -44.08
CA THR A 210 -8.79 1.85 -43.31
C THR A 210 -7.42 2.29 -42.78
N GLU A 211 -7.13 3.59 -42.88
CA GLU A 211 -5.85 4.17 -42.37
C GLU A 211 -5.78 4.21 -40.83
N ASP A 212 -6.93 4.15 -40.14
CA ASP A 212 -7.02 3.99 -38.68
C ASP A 212 -7.07 2.51 -38.29
N PHE A 213 -5.91 1.88 -38.17
CA PHE A 213 -5.79 0.56 -37.54
C PHE A 213 -5.89 0.71 -36.02
N GLN A 214 -7.09 0.54 -35.45
CA GLN A 214 -7.23 0.39 -34.00
C GLN A 214 -6.83 -1.04 -33.61
N ARG A 215 -5.84 -1.19 -32.73
CA ARG A 215 -5.49 -2.51 -32.18
C ARG A 215 -6.71 -3.08 -31.43
N PRO A 216 -6.96 -4.40 -31.48
CA PRO A 216 -7.99 -5.02 -30.63
C PRO A 216 -7.73 -4.69 -29.16
N GLU A 217 -8.77 -4.26 -28.43
CA GLU A 217 -8.64 -3.83 -27.03
C GLU A 217 -8.14 -4.96 -26.12
N GLU A 218 -8.46 -6.23 -26.41
CA GLU A 218 -7.92 -7.45 -25.80
C GLU A 218 -8.42 -8.68 -26.56
N SER A 219 -7.73 -9.83 -26.51
CA SER A 219 -8.21 -11.12 -27.04
C SER A 219 -9.04 -11.88 -26.01
N PHE A 220 -9.91 -12.81 -26.45
CA PHE A 220 -10.64 -13.67 -25.51
C PHE A 220 -9.70 -14.46 -24.58
N GLU A 221 -8.56 -14.92 -25.09
CA GLU A 221 -7.58 -15.62 -24.25
C GLU A 221 -7.01 -14.71 -23.16
N GLN A 222 -6.81 -13.42 -23.45
CA GLN A 222 -6.36 -12.44 -22.46
C GLN A 222 -7.44 -12.18 -21.40
N ILE A 223 -8.70 -12.00 -21.83
CA ILE A 223 -9.85 -11.81 -20.92
C ILE A 223 -10.06 -13.06 -20.05
N GLU A 224 -9.97 -14.24 -20.63
CA GLU A 224 -10.10 -15.52 -19.92
C GLU A 224 -8.94 -15.73 -18.94
N GLN A 225 -7.69 -15.45 -19.35
CA GLN A 225 -6.53 -15.53 -18.46
C GLN A 225 -6.67 -14.54 -17.29
N ALA A 226 -7.09 -13.31 -17.55
CA ALA A 226 -7.33 -12.30 -16.51
C ALA A 226 -8.40 -12.79 -15.53
N LEU A 227 -9.54 -13.27 -16.03
CA LEU A 227 -10.62 -13.80 -15.20
C LEU A 227 -10.18 -15.02 -14.38
N GLN A 228 -9.56 -16.01 -15.01
CA GLN A 228 -9.08 -17.23 -14.37
C GLN A 228 -8.00 -16.95 -13.33
N SER A 229 -7.10 -15.99 -13.59
CA SER A 229 -6.07 -15.58 -12.62
C SER A 229 -6.69 -15.03 -11.33
N LYS A 230 -7.84 -14.36 -11.42
CA LYS A 230 -8.51 -13.76 -10.27
C LYS A 230 -9.39 -14.77 -9.54
N ILE A 231 -10.23 -15.53 -10.24
CA ILE A 231 -11.17 -16.47 -9.59
C ILE A 231 -10.56 -17.84 -9.25
N VAL A 232 -9.41 -18.17 -9.84
CA VAL A 232 -8.61 -19.41 -9.63
C VAL A 232 -9.35 -20.68 -10.04
N ILE A 233 -10.36 -20.56 -10.90
CA ILE A 233 -11.16 -21.67 -11.43
C ILE A 233 -11.57 -21.31 -12.87
N THR A 234 -11.54 -22.27 -13.79
CA THR A 234 -12.09 -22.08 -15.15
C THR A 234 -13.62 -22.12 -15.11
N PRO A 235 -14.33 -21.07 -15.57
CA PRO A 235 -15.78 -21.10 -15.70
C PRO A 235 -16.22 -22.19 -16.68
N SER A 236 -17.36 -22.81 -16.40
CA SER A 236 -17.93 -23.81 -17.30
C SER A 236 -18.85 -23.19 -18.32
N TYR A 237 -18.77 -23.74 -19.53
CA TYR A 237 -19.71 -23.45 -20.60
C TYR A 237 -21.04 -24.18 -20.40
N LEU A 238 -22.13 -23.53 -20.76
CA LEU A 238 -23.49 -24.08 -20.67
C LEU A 238 -24.02 -24.62 -22.02
N ASP A 239 -23.17 -24.67 -23.05
CA ASP A 239 -23.50 -25.07 -24.44
C ASP A 239 -24.33 -26.35 -24.58
N LYS A 240 -24.20 -27.31 -23.65
CA LYS A 240 -24.98 -28.55 -23.68
C LYS A 240 -26.49 -28.36 -23.48
N TYR A 241 -26.89 -27.22 -22.93
CA TYR A 241 -28.31 -26.84 -22.74
C TYR A 241 -28.80 -25.91 -23.84
N PHE A 242 -27.89 -25.40 -24.66
CA PHE A 242 -28.19 -24.37 -25.64
C PHE A 242 -28.48 -24.99 -26.99
N ILE A 243 -29.33 -24.32 -27.78
CA ILE A 243 -29.52 -24.67 -29.18
C ILE A 243 -28.26 -24.37 -30.01
N GLY A 244 -27.46 -23.40 -29.58
CA GLY A 244 -26.18 -23.01 -30.17
C GLY A 244 -26.27 -21.86 -31.17
N PHE A 245 -25.14 -21.14 -31.34
CA PHE A 245 -25.04 -19.93 -32.17
C PHE A 245 -25.59 -20.12 -33.59
N GLU A 246 -25.05 -21.07 -34.37
CA GLU A 246 -25.43 -21.30 -35.76
C GLU A 246 -26.93 -21.59 -35.93
N LYS A 247 -27.49 -22.47 -35.09
CA LYS A 247 -28.92 -22.82 -35.16
C LYS A 247 -29.82 -21.66 -34.79
N SER A 248 -29.43 -20.86 -33.80
CA SER A 248 -30.24 -19.71 -33.38
C SER A 248 -30.37 -18.62 -34.45
N LEU A 249 -29.42 -18.50 -35.38
CA LEU A 249 -29.47 -17.52 -36.47
C LEU A 249 -30.65 -17.79 -37.42
N HIS A 250 -31.09 -19.04 -37.56
CA HIS A 250 -32.23 -19.40 -38.39
C HIS A 250 -33.56 -18.82 -37.90
N PHE A 251 -33.68 -18.39 -36.64
CA PHE A 251 -34.87 -17.66 -36.18
C PHE A 251 -35.04 -16.30 -36.86
N PHE A 252 -33.94 -15.66 -37.29
CA PHE A 252 -34.00 -14.44 -38.11
C PHE A 252 -34.58 -14.71 -39.50
N LEU A 253 -34.55 -15.96 -39.96
CA LEU A 253 -35.13 -16.42 -41.21
C LEU A 253 -36.56 -16.99 -41.03
N GLY A 254 -37.14 -16.87 -39.82
CA GLY A 254 -38.50 -17.34 -39.51
C GLY A 254 -38.64 -18.84 -39.29
N GLN A 255 -37.55 -19.59 -39.13
CA GLN A 255 -37.57 -21.04 -38.88
C GLN A 255 -37.66 -21.35 -37.38
N THR A 256 -38.43 -22.37 -37.00
CA THR A 256 -38.57 -22.84 -35.61
C THR A 256 -37.90 -24.18 -35.39
N PHE A 257 -37.13 -24.34 -34.30
CA PHE A 257 -36.47 -25.60 -33.93
C PHE A 257 -37.05 -26.14 -32.62
N GLU A 258 -37.33 -27.45 -32.56
CA GLU A 258 -37.61 -28.17 -31.32
C GLU A 258 -36.32 -28.79 -30.75
N LEU A 259 -36.13 -28.70 -29.44
CA LEU A 259 -35.05 -29.39 -28.72
C LEU A 259 -35.32 -30.90 -28.72
N ALA A 260 -34.46 -31.69 -29.37
CA ALA A 260 -34.58 -33.14 -29.37
C ALA A 260 -34.09 -33.72 -28.02
N GLU A 261 -35.02 -34.22 -27.20
CA GLU A 261 -34.70 -35.08 -26.05
C GLU A 261 -34.27 -36.49 -26.52
N LYS A 262 -33.04 -36.92 -26.20
CA LYS A 262 -32.74 -38.25 -25.59
C LYS A 262 -31.23 -38.50 -25.34
N PRO A 263 -30.88 -39.31 -24.33
CA PRO A 263 -29.50 -39.74 -24.05
C PRO A 263 -29.06 -40.85 -25.01
N ARG A 264 -27.80 -40.81 -25.48
CA ARG A 264 -27.18 -41.94 -26.20
C ARG A 264 -26.69 -42.99 -25.19
N GLU A 265 -27.31 -44.17 -25.21
CA GLU A 265 -26.70 -45.40 -24.69
C GLU A 265 -25.50 -45.79 -25.57
N ILE A 266 -24.38 -46.14 -24.93
CA ILE A 266 -23.18 -46.64 -25.59
C ILE A 266 -23.22 -48.18 -25.51
N GLU A 267 -23.23 -48.84 -26.66
CA GLU A 267 -23.08 -50.30 -26.75
C GLU A 267 -21.67 -50.74 -26.31
N ILE A 268 -21.60 -51.73 -25.41
CA ILE A 268 -20.35 -52.36 -24.98
C ILE A 268 -19.96 -53.45 -26.01
N PRO A 269 -18.77 -53.40 -26.63
CA PRO A 269 -18.32 -54.49 -27.49
C PRO A 269 -17.92 -55.73 -26.67
N LYS A 270 -18.20 -56.90 -27.26
CA LYS A 270 -17.99 -58.23 -26.67
C LYS A 270 -16.55 -58.49 -26.20
N LYS A 271 -16.44 -59.18 -25.07
CA LYS A 271 -15.21 -59.70 -24.41
C LYS A 271 -14.14 -60.17 -25.39
N VAL A 272 -12.97 -59.53 -25.33
CA VAL A 272 -11.69 -60.10 -25.76
C VAL A 272 -11.08 -60.83 -24.56
N ILE A 273 -10.81 -62.12 -24.69
CA ILE A 273 -10.11 -62.92 -23.67
C ILE A 273 -8.61 -62.84 -23.96
N LEU A 274 -7.87 -62.09 -23.13
CA LEU A 274 -6.40 -62.04 -23.14
C LEU A 274 -5.83 -63.27 -22.40
N LYS A 275 -4.75 -63.87 -22.95
CA LYS A 275 -4.06 -65.02 -22.33
C LYS A 275 -3.24 -64.57 -21.11
N THR A 276 -3.14 -65.42 -20.09
CA THR A 276 -2.56 -65.13 -18.76
C THR A 276 -1.05 -64.80 -18.75
N SER A 277 -0.30 -65.10 -19.81
CA SER A 277 1.11 -64.71 -19.95
C SER A 277 1.29 -63.23 -20.28
N ASP A 278 0.41 -62.67 -21.11
CA ASP A 278 0.46 -61.27 -21.52
C ASP A 278 0.04 -60.36 -20.36
N LEU A 279 -0.84 -60.85 -19.48
CA LEU A 279 -1.27 -60.14 -18.29
C LEU A 279 -0.11 -59.93 -17.29
N LYS A 280 0.78 -60.91 -17.10
CA LYS A 280 1.93 -60.79 -16.18
C LYS A 280 2.98 -59.81 -16.72
N PHE A 281 3.25 -59.85 -18.03
CA PHE A 281 4.15 -58.88 -18.67
C PHE A 281 3.57 -57.47 -18.64
N LEU A 282 2.27 -57.33 -18.93
CA LEU A 282 1.56 -56.05 -18.85
C LEU A 282 1.59 -55.50 -17.43
N ILE A 283 1.30 -56.32 -16.41
CA ILE A 283 1.37 -55.92 -14.99
C ILE A 283 2.80 -55.51 -14.61
N PHE A 284 3.83 -56.27 -15.01
CA PHE A 284 5.23 -55.92 -14.71
C PHE A 284 5.64 -54.62 -15.42
N ALA A 285 5.31 -54.47 -16.70
CA ALA A 285 5.60 -53.27 -17.49
C ALA A 285 4.87 -52.04 -16.94
N THR A 286 3.60 -52.17 -16.54
CA THR A 286 2.86 -51.08 -15.90
C THR A 286 3.42 -50.75 -14.53
N THR A 287 3.82 -51.75 -13.74
CA THR A 287 4.42 -51.52 -12.41
C THR A 287 5.79 -50.84 -12.51
N ALA A 288 6.63 -51.28 -13.45
CA ALA A 288 7.94 -50.67 -13.72
C ALA A 288 7.80 -49.24 -14.25
N ALA A 289 6.83 -49.00 -15.15
CA ALA A 289 6.51 -47.66 -15.64
C ALA A 289 6.00 -46.75 -14.50
N PHE A 290 5.17 -47.28 -13.60
CA PHE A 290 4.69 -46.55 -12.43
C PHE A 290 5.82 -46.22 -11.46
N ALA A 291 6.74 -47.16 -11.21
CA ALA A 291 7.92 -46.94 -10.35
C ALA A 291 8.88 -45.90 -10.94
N LEU A 292 9.13 -45.95 -12.27
CA LEU A 292 9.96 -44.97 -12.96
C LEU A 292 9.31 -43.58 -12.95
N PHE A 293 8.00 -43.52 -13.19
CA PHE A 293 7.21 -42.30 -13.08
C PHE A 293 7.29 -41.71 -11.66
N PHE A 294 7.23 -42.55 -10.63
CA PHE A 294 7.36 -42.14 -9.23
C PHE A 294 8.75 -41.59 -8.91
N ALA A 295 9.80 -42.29 -9.35
CA ALA A 295 11.18 -41.86 -9.16
C ALA A 295 11.45 -40.51 -9.84
N LEU A 296 10.93 -40.30 -11.05
CA LEU A 296 11.06 -39.05 -11.78
C LEU A 296 10.36 -37.89 -11.05
N ASN A 297 9.15 -38.11 -10.54
CA ASN A 297 8.39 -37.08 -9.81
C ASN A 297 9.04 -36.69 -8.48
N ILE A 298 9.58 -37.66 -7.72
CA ILE A 298 10.37 -37.36 -6.51
C ILE A 298 11.59 -36.50 -6.86
N LEU A 299 12.27 -36.82 -7.97
CA LEU A 299 13.45 -36.10 -8.42
C LEU A 299 13.11 -34.66 -8.84
N LEU A 300 11.96 -34.46 -9.51
CA LEU A 300 11.43 -33.13 -9.83
C LEU A 300 11.07 -32.32 -8.58
N LEU A 301 10.35 -32.90 -7.62
CA LEU A 301 10.03 -32.24 -6.35
C LEU A 301 11.29 -31.88 -5.55
N GLY A 302 12.28 -32.79 -5.50
CA GLY A 302 13.59 -32.53 -4.89
C GLY A 302 14.34 -31.41 -5.62
N GLY A 303 14.31 -31.40 -6.95
CA GLY A 303 14.86 -30.32 -7.77
C GLY A 303 14.20 -28.97 -7.48
N ALA A 304 12.87 -28.94 -7.30
CA ALA A 304 12.13 -27.73 -6.96
C ALA A 304 12.56 -27.18 -5.59
N ALA A 305 12.65 -28.06 -4.59
CA ALA A 305 13.09 -27.68 -3.24
C ALA A 305 14.54 -27.15 -3.21
N VAL A 306 15.46 -27.76 -3.97
CA VAL A 306 16.85 -27.28 -4.10
C VAL A 306 16.90 -25.88 -4.69
N ASN A 307 16.14 -25.63 -5.77
CA ASN A 307 16.09 -24.31 -6.40
C ASN A 307 15.44 -23.26 -5.50
N LEU A 308 14.38 -23.61 -4.76
CA LEU A 308 13.80 -22.74 -3.75
C LEU A 308 14.83 -22.35 -2.68
N LYS A 309 15.57 -23.31 -2.12
CA LYS A 309 16.63 -23.04 -1.15
C LYS A 309 17.73 -22.15 -1.72
N ALA A 310 18.11 -22.37 -2.98
CA ALA A 310 19.05 -21.51 -3.69
C ALA A 310 18.51 -20.10 -3.92
N SER A 311 17.20 -19.94 -4.15
CA SER A 311 16.55 -18.63 -4.28
C SER A 311 16.56 -17.85 -2.95
N VAL A 312 16.29 -18.51 -1.82
CA VAL A 312 16.36 -17.87 -0.49
C VAL A 312 17.79 -17.42 -0.19
N LYS A 313 18.79 -18.24 -0.51
CA LYS A 313 20.19 -17.84 -0.37
C LYS A 313 20.53 -16.64 -1.26
N ALA A 314 20.17 -16.68 -2.54
CA ALA A 314 20.41 -15.58 -3.47
C ALA A 314 19.70 -14.28 -3.04
N PHE A 315 18.50 -14.38 -2.47
CA PHE A 315 17.76 -13.24 -1.92
C PHE A 315 18.53 -12.59 -0.76
N LYS A 316 19.05 -13.40 0.18
CA LYS A 316 19.92 -12.92 1.27
C LYS A 316 21.20 -12.27 0.76
N ASP A 317 21.74 -12.78 -0.34
CA ASP A 317 22.94 -12.26 -1.00
C ASP A 317 22.66 -11.07 -1.94
N ASN A 318 21.41 -10.61 -2.07
CA ASN A 318 20.95 -9.56 -2.99
C ASN A 318 21.14 -9.86 -4.49
N ASP A 319 21.27 -11.13 -4.88
CA ASP A 319 21.36 -11.59 -6.27
C ASP A 319 19.97 -11.93 -6.84
N PHE A 320 19.19 -10.90 -7.16
CA PHE A 320 17.81 -11.03 -7.65
C PHE A 320 17.70 -11.71 -9.02
N LYS A 321 18.77 -11.69 -9.81
CA LYS A 321 18.82 -12.42 -11.09
C LYS A 321 18.86 -13.92 -10.84
N SER A 322 19.64 -14.38 -9.87
CA SER A 322 19.62 -15.77 -9.42
C SER A 322 18.32 -16.14 -8.72
N VAL A 323 17.72 -15.23 -7.93
CA VAL A 323 16.37 -15.43 -7.36
C VAL A 323 15.36 -15.73 -8.48
N SER A 324 15.27 -14.86 -9.49
CA SER A 324 14.37 -15.04 -10.64
C SER A 324 14.59 -16.36 -11.37
N ARG A 325 15.86 -16.68 -11.67
CA ARG A 325 16.24 -17.92 -12.36
C ARG A 325 15.84 -19.16 -11.56
N ASN A 326 16.16 -19.18 -10.26
CA ASN A 326 15.91 -20.32 -9.40
C ASN A 326 14.40 -20.51 -9.18
N ILE A 327 13.63 -19.44 -9.01
CA ILE A 327 12.17 -19.50 -8.91
C ILE A 327 11.55 -20.05 -10.20
N LYS A 328 12.01 -19.60 -11.37
CA LYS A 328 11.53 -20.12 -12.67
C LYS A 328 11.80 -21.62 -12.82
N THR A 329 12.99 -22.08 -12.43
CA THR A 329 13.33 -23.51 -12.46
C THR A 329 12.48 -24.30 -11.46
N ALA A 330 12.27 -23.78 -10.24
CA ALA A 330 11.43 -24.42 -9.24
C ALA A 330 9.97 -24.53 -9.72
N LYS A 331 9.45 -23.47 -10.33
CA LYS A 331 8.11 -23.44 -10.95
C LYS A 331 7.98 -24.52 -12.02
N LEU A 332 8.93 -24.59 -12.95
CA LEU A 332 8.93 -25.61 -14.00
C LEU A 332 8.87 -27.03 -13.42
N PHE A 333 9.68 -27.31 -12.38
CA PHE A 333 9.68 -28.64 -11.76
C PHE A 333 8.37 -28.97 -11.03
N LEU A 334 7.73 -28.00 -10.38
CA LEU A 334 6.41 -28.20 -9.78
C LEU A 334 5.32 -28.38 -10.84
N ASP A 335 5.30 -27.55 -11.88
CA ASP A 335 4.30 -27.64 -12.95
C ASP A 335 4.36 -29.00 -13.67
N VAL A 336 5.57 -29.56 -13.85
CA VAL A 336 5.74 -30.92 -14.41
C VAL A 336 5.27 -32.00 -13.43
N ALA A 337 5.42 -31.78 -12.12
CA ALA A 337 5.02 -32.74 -11.08
C ALA A 337 3.52 -32.70 -10.75
N GLU A 338 2.82 -31.60 -11.06
CA GLU A 338 1.42 -31.34 -10.69
C GLU A 338 0.42 -32.43 -11.13
N PRO A 339 0.43 -32.93 -12.38
CA PRO A 339 -0.50 -33.98 -12.79
C PRO A 339 -0.38 -35.22 -11.90
N SER A 340 0.85 -35.55 -11.50
CA SER A 340 1.15 -36.68 -10.63
C SER A 340 0.63 -36.45 -9.22
N VAL A 341 0.90 -35.27 -8.64
CA VAL A 341 0.41 -34.89 -7.30
C VAL A 341 -1.13 -34.93 -7.23
N ASN A 342 -1.81 -34.44 -8.27
CA ASN A 342 -3.27 -34.50 -8.39
C ASN A 342 -3.81 -35.93 -8.46
N VAL A 343 -3.10 -36.85 -9.11
CA VAL A 343 -3.47 -38.28 -9.12
C VAL A 343 -3.26 -38.89 -7.74
N PHE A 344 -2.14 -38.61 -7.07
CA PHE A 344 -1.83 -39.15 -5.74
C PHE A 344 -2.78 -38.67 -4.65
N SER A 345 -3.21 -37.42 -4.70
CA SER A 345 -4.18 -36.86 -3.73
C SER A 345 -5.53 -37.59 -3.71
N LYS A 346 -5.88 -38.28 -4.80
CA LYS A 346 -7.12 -39.06 -4.93
C LYS A 346 -7.00 -40.50 -4.41
N ILE A 347 -5.80 -40.92 -4.02
CA ILE A 347 -5.55 -42.25 -3.45
C ILE A 347 -5.74 -42.14 -1.95
N GLU A 348 -6.96 -42.44 -1.47
CA GLU A 348 -7.36 -42.34 -0.05
C GLU A 348 -6.50 -43.16 0.92
N GLU A 349 -5.79 -44.19 0.42
CA GLU A 349 -4.99 -45.10 1.24
C GLU A 349 -3.57 -44.60 1.59
N ILE A 350 -3.14 -43.43 1.09
CA ILE A 350 -1.81 -42.88 1.43
C ILE A 350 -1.92 -42.02 2.70
N PRO A 351 -1.30 -42.43 3.83
CA PRO A 351 -1.31 -41.64 5.05
C PRO A 351 -0.69 -40.25 4.81
N GLY A 352 -1.45 -39.18 5.04
CA GLY A 352 -1.00 -37.80 4.84
C GLY A 352 -1.23 -37.20 3.44
N GLY A 353 -2.00 -37.86 2.55
CA GLY A 353 -2.28 -37.39 1.19
C GLY A 353 -2.97 -36.01 1.08
N GLU A 354 -3.89 -35.69 1.99
CA GLU A 354 -4.55 -34.36 2.04
C GLU A 354 -3.55 -33.25 2.40
N ASN A 355 -2.68 -33.50 3.38
CA ASN A 355 -1.63 -32.55 3.78
C ASN A 355 -0.60 -32.36 2.66
N PHE A 356 -0.34 -33.38 1.85
CA PHE A 356 0.61 -33.30 0.74
C PHE A 356 0.10 -32.42 -0.40
N LEU A 357 -1.18 -32.54 -0.79
CA LEU A 357 -1.79 -31.66 -1.80
C LEU A 357 -1.80 -30.20 -1.31
N ALA A 358 -2.24 -29.97 -0.06
CA ALA A 358 -2.24 -28.63 0.53
C ALA A 358 -0.83 -28.01 0.56
N THR A 359 0.19 -28.77 0.98
CA THR A 359 1.59 -28.32 0.98
C THR A 359 2.09 -28.00 -0.43
N PHE A 360 1.71 -28.81 -1.44
CA PHE A 360 2.09 -28.59 -2.82
C PHE A 360 1.46 -27.31 -3.40
N GLU A 361 0.16 -27.08 -3.15
CA GLU A 361 -0.54 -25.86 -3.56
C GLU A 361 0.02 -24.62 -2.86
N THR A 362 0.32 -24.71 -1.56
CA THR A 362 0.99 -23.64 -0.82
C THR A 362 2.36 -23.32 -1.41
N ALA A 363 3.16 -24.33 -1.78
CA ALA A 363 4.45 -24.15 -2.42
C ALA A 363 4.33 -23.50 -3.81
N LYS A 364 3.35 -23.92 -4.62
CA LYS A 364 3.08 -23.35 -5.95
C LYS A 364 2.60 -21.89 -5.85
N SER A 365 1.69 -21.60 -4.92
CA SER A 365 1.23 -20.24 -4.63
C SER A 365 2.40 -19.33 -4.20
N SER A 366 3.22 -19.80 -3.26
CA SER A 366 4.42 -19.08 -2.80
C SER A 366 5.40 -18.80 -3.95
N ILE A 367 5.62 -19.76 -4.84
CA ILE A 367 6.46 -19.59 -6.04
C ILE A 367 5.88 -18.55 -7.00
N ASN A 368 4.56 -18.53 -7.21
CA ASN A 368 3.93 -17.54 -8.06
C ASN A 368 4.07 -16.13 -7.48
N LEU A 369 3.89 -15.95 -6.17
CA LEU A 369 4.12 -14.68 -5.49
C LEU A 369 5.59 -14.24 -5.62
N LEU A 370 6.53 -15.13 -5.34
CA LEU A 370 7.97 -14.84 -5.49
C LEU A 370 8.35 -14.53 -6.95
N SER A 371 7.70 -15.18 -7.92
CA SER A 371 7.90 -14.92 -9.34
C SER A 371 7.36 -13.54 -9.74
N LEU A 372 6.19 -13.15 -9.24
CA LEU A 372 5.60 -11.82 -9.46
C LEU A 372 6.51 -10.74 -8.86
N ALA A 373 6.86 -10.87 -7.59
CA ALA A 373 7.79 -9.96 -6.91
C ALA A 373 9.14 -9.86 -7.63
N SER A 374 9.68 -10.98 -8.12
CA SER A 374 10.89 -10.97 -8.92
C SER A 374 10.74 -10.26 -10.27
N SER A 375 9.57 -10.38 -10.91
CA SER A 375 9.28 -9.69 -12.18
C SER A 375 9.16 -8.19 -11.97
N ASP A 376 8.52 -7.76 -10.88
CA ASP A 376 8.37 -6.35 -10.54
C ASP A 376 9.69 -5.71 -10.14
N PHE A 377 10.54 -6.47 -9.46
CA PHE A 377 11.89 -6.03 -9.17
C PHE A 377 12.73 -5.85 -10.44
N ASP A 378 12.63 -6.77 -11.40
CA ASP A 378 13.29 -6.65 -12.72
C ASP A 378 12.74 -5.46 -13.52
N LEU A 379 11.42 -5.23 -13.46
CA LEU A 379 10.77 -4.07 -14.06
C LEU A 379 11.28 -2.75 -13.45
N PHE A 380 11.30 -2.67 -12.11
CA PHE A 380 11.83 -1.53 -11.38
C PHE A 380 13.32 -1.29 -11.69
N GLN A 381 14.12 -2.36 -11.76
CA GLN A 381 15.55 -2.25 -12.09
C GLN A 381 15.80 -1.72 -13.49
N LYS A 382 14.93 -2.03 -14.45
CA LYS A 382 15.02 -1.55 -15.84
C LYS A 382 14.64 -0.08 -16.00
N GLN A 383 13.84 0.45 -15.08
CA GLN A 383 13.47 1.86 -15.04
C GLN A 383 14.65 2.67 -14.47
N ALA A 384 14.94 3.83 -15.06
CA ALA A 384 15.92 4.77 -14.50
C ALA A 384 15.26 5.64 -13.40
N LEU A 385 15.76 6.85 -13.14
CA LEU A 385 15.07 7.83 -12.28
C LEU A 385 13.73 8.33 -12.85
N LYS A 386 13.38 7.90 -14.07
CA LYS A 386 12.10 8.16 -14.70
C LYS A 386 11.33 6.85 -14.79
N ILE A 387 10.30 6.73 -13.96
CA ILE A 387 9.30 5.66 -14.05
C ILE A 387 8.13 6.17 -14.89
N ASP A 388 7.52 5.33 -15.71
CA ASP A 388 6.26 5.68 -16.39
C ASP A 388 5.04 5.30 -15.54
N LEU A 389 3.88 5.91 -15.85
CA LEU A 389 2.66 5.76 -15.06
C LEU A 389 2.11 4.34 -15.10
N GLU A 390 2.22 3.66 -16.24
CA GLU A 390 1.73 2.30 -16.42
C GLU A 390 2.52 1.33 -15.55
N THR A 391 3.85 1.44 -15.58
CA THR A 391 4.75 0.68 -14.72
C THR A 391 4.48 0.93 -13.24
N LEU A 392 4.33 2.19 -12.83
CA LEU A 392 4.05 2.52 -11.43
C LEU A 392 2.69 1.97 -10.95
N ASN A 393 1.66 2.06 -11.78
CA ASN A 393 0.35 1.48 -11.50
C ASN A 393 0.41 -0.04 -11.41
N LYS A 394 1.17 -0.69 -12.32
CA LYS A 394 1.42 -2.14 -12.27
C LYS A 394 2.11 -2.55 -10.98
N LEU A 395 3.23 -1.90 -10.62
CA LEU A 395 3.94 -2.17 -9.37
C LEU A 395 3.04 -2.00 -8.14
N THR A 396 2.18 -0.98 -8.13
CA THR A 396 1.23 -0.74 -7.04
C THR A 396 0.18 -1.86 -6.94
N SER A 397 -0.39 -2.27 -8.07
CA SER A 397 -1.35 -3.38 -8.15
C SER A 397 -0.72 -4.69 -7.71
N ASP A 398 0.48 -4.99 -8.21
CA ASP A 398 1.19 -6.24 -7.91
C ASP A 398 1.62 -6.27 -6.44
N ALA A 399 2.11 -5.15 -5.88
CA ALA A 399 2.42 -5.03 -4.45
C ALA A 399 1.19 -5.25 -3.55
N ARG A 400 0.03 -4.67 -3.89
CA ARG A 400 -1.23 -4.92 -3.18
C ARG A 400 -1.60 -6.41 -3.23
N HIS A 401 -1.55 -7.02 -4.41
CA HIS A 401 -1.84 -8.44 -4.58
C HIS A 401 -0.89 -9.31 -3.74
N LEU A 402 0.42 -9.03 -3.79
CA LEU A 402 1.43 -9.71 -3.00
C LEU A 402 1.13 -9.62 -1.50
N TYR A 403 0.80 -8.43 -0.99
CA TYR A 403 0.47 -8.25 0.42
C TYR A 403 -0.76 -9.06 0.86
N PHE A 404 -1.86 -8.99 0.12
CA PHE A 404 -3.09 -9.69 0.50
C PHE A 404 -2.97 -11.22 0.39
N GLU A 405 -2.33 -11.73 -0.66
CA GLU A 405 -2.11 -13.18 -0.79
C GLU A 405 -1.10 -13.70 0.23
N ALA A 406 -0.05 -12.93 0.53
CA ALA A 406 0.92 -13.31 1.55
C ALA A 406 0.27 -13.32 2.95
N GLU A 407 -0.55 -12.32 3.29
CA GLU A 407 -1.33 -12.31 4.54
C GLU A 407 -2.29 -13.50 4.64
N LYS A 408 -2.94 -13.86 3.53
CA LYS A 408 -3.80 -15.06 3.47
C LYS A 408 -3.00 -16.33 3.77
N ILE A 409 -1.82 -16.51 3.17
CA ILE A 409 -0.95 -17.66 3.45
C ILE A 409 -0.51 -17.65 4.92
N ARG A 410 -0.15 -16.48 5.47
CA ARG A 410 0.23 -16.29 6.88
C ARG A 410 -0.86 -16.78 7.84
N THR A 411 -2.12 -16.50 7.52
CA THR A 411 -3.27 -16.92 8.33
C THR A 411 -3.64 -18.40 8.19
N SER A 412 -3.36 -19.02 7.04
CA SER A 412 -3.70 -20.42 6.79
C SER A 412 -2.65 -21.41 7.30
N GLU A 413 -1.35 -21.08 7.18
CA GLU A 413 -0.24 -21.91 7.65
C GLU A 413 0.88 -21.02 8.21
N PRO A 414 0.98 -20.83 9.53
CA PRO A 414 2.02 -20.01 10.14
C PRO A 414 3.41 -20.61 9.89
N ASN A 415 4.17 -20.01 8.98
CA ASN A 415 5.56 -20.36 8.72
C ASN A 415 6.44 -19.16 9.05
N GLU A 416 7.49 -19.39 9.85
CA GLU A 416 8.50 -18.37 10.23
C GLU A 416 9.06 -17.63 9.00
N THR A 417 9.25 -18.32 7.88
CA THR A 417 9.81 -17.72 6.65
C THR A 417 8.88 -16.69 6.01
N ILE A 418 7.57 -16.91 6.07
CA ILE A 418 6.56 -16.01 5.49
C ILE A 418 6.33 -14.81 6.42
N ASN A 419 6.36 -15.04 7.73
CA ASN A 419 6.32 -13.98 8.74
C ASN A 419 7.54 -13.04 8.64
N GLU A 420 8.71 -13.54 8.22
CA GLU A 420 9.90 -12.70 7.98
C GLU A 420 9.81 -11.87 6.68
N LEU A 421 9.03 -12.31 5.68
CA LEU A 421 8.89 -11.63 4.38
C LEU A 421 7.78 -10.57 4.38
N ILE A 422 6.70 -10.79 5.12
CA ILE A 422 5.58 -9.84 5.24
C ILE A 422 5.83 -8.97 6.46
N THR A 423 6.61 -7.93 6.28
CA THR A 423 6.83 -6.96 7.35
C THR A 423 5.68 -5.95 7.40
N PRO A 424 5.36 -5.37 8.57
CA PRO A 424 4.45 -4.23 8.68
C PRO A 424 4.80 -3.08 7.71
N ASP A 425 6.08 -2.97 7.33
CA ASP A 425 6.57 -1.98 6.37
C ASP A 425 6.02 -2.17 4.96
N LEU A 426 5.57 -3.37 4.56
CA LEU A 426 5.01 -3.60 3.22
C LEU A 426 3.70 -2.81 3.01
N SER A 427 2.87 -2.71 4.06
CA SER A 427 1.66 -1.88 4.02
C SER A 427 1.98 -0.39 3.85
N LYS A 428 3.08 0.07 4.44
CA LYS A 428 3.60 1.44 4.28
C LYS A 428 4.09 1.68 2.85
N VAL A 429 4.83 0.71 2.29
CA VAL A 429 5.32 0.76 0.90
C VAL A 429 4.16 0.83 -0.09
N ILE A 430 3.11 0.03 0.10
CA ILE A 430 1.91 0.07 -0.76
C ILE A 430 1.23 1.43 -0.69
N SER A 431 0.96 1.92 0.52
CA SER A 431 0.35 3.24 0.74
C SER A 431 1.17 4.36 0.11
N PHE A 432 2.50 4.25 0.16
CA PHE A 432 3.42 5.18 -0.49
C PHE A 432 3.35 5.09 -2.01
N LEU A 433 3.37 3.88 -2.60
CA LEU A 433 3.28 3.68 -4.06
C LEU A 433 1.99 4.26 -4.65
N GLU A 434 0.88 4.19 -3.92
CA GLU A 434 -0.43 4.72 -4.36
C GLU A 434 -0.45 6.23 -4.59
N ILE A 435 0.37 6.99 -3.85
CA ILE A 435 0.44 8.45 -3.97
C ILE A 435 1.60 8.93 -4.84
N MET A 436 2.54 8.04 -5.19
CA MET A 436 3.67 8.40 -6.04
C MET A 436 3.27 9.01 -7.39
N PRO A 437 2.21 8.59 -8.09
CA PRO A 437 1.81 9.26 -9.33
C PRO A 437 1.59 10.77 -9.17
N GLN A 438 1.02 11.16 -8.03
CA GLN A 438 0.72 12.56 -7.74
C GLN A 438 1.96 13.32 -7.25
N VAL A 439 2.78 12.69 -6.41
CA VAL A 439 4.06 13.26 -5.94
C VAL A 439 5.03 13.46 -7.11
N LEU A 440 5.07 12.52 -8.06
CA LEU A 440 5.91 12.52 -9.25
C LEU A 440 5.34 13.33 -10.42
N GLY A 441 4.26 14.07 -10.20
CA GLY A 441 3.72 15.03 -11.16
C GLY A 441 3.20 14.43 -12.47
N PHE A 442 2.62 13.23 -12.44
CA PHE A 442 1.98 12.65 -13.63
C PHE A 442 0.66 13.35 -14.00
N ASN A 443 -0.09 13.82 -13.01
CA ASN A 443 -1.37 14.51 -13.23
C ASN A 443 -1.19 16.00 -13.52
N SER A 444 -0.15 16.60 -12.94
CA SER A 444 0.21 18.01 -13.09
C SER A 444 1.67 18.19 -12.71
N GLU A 445 2.32 19.20 -13.28
CA GLU A 445 3.61 19.69 -12.80
C GLU A 445 3.55 19.98 -11.28
N LYS A 446 4.63 19.64 -10.56
CA LYS A 446 4.80 19.87 -9.13
C LYS A 446 6.09 20.67 -8.86
N ASN A 447 5.96 21.67 -8.00
CA ASN A 447 7.07 22.52 -7.57
C ASN A 447 7.32 22.31 -6.07
N TYR A 448 8.47 21.75 -5.70
CA TYR A 448 8.85 21.49 -4.32
C TYR A 448 9.98 22.42 -3.85
N LEU A 449 9.90 22.87 -2.60
CA LEU A 449 11.00 23.54 -1.92
C LEU A 449 11.84 22.51 -1.16
N LEU A 450 13.08 22.31 -1.57
CA LEU A 450 14.03 21.49 -0.84
C LEU A 450 14.75 22.33 0.21
N LEU A 451 14.80 21.87 1.45
CA LEU A 451 15.57 22.49 2.54
C LEU A 451 16.80 21.63 2.85
N PHE A 452 18.00 22.14 2.54
CA PHE A 452 19.25 21.46 2.86
C PHE A 452 19.73 21.88 4.26
N GLN A 453 19.56 20.99 5.23
CA GLN A 453 19.75 21.26 6.64
C GLN A 453 21.11 20.76 7.14
N ASN A 454 21.86 21.64 7.80
CA ASN A 454 23.08 21.32 8.51
C ASN A 454 22.76 20.87 9.94
N ASN A 455 22.73 19.57 10.19
CA ASN A 455 22.51 19.02 11.53
C ASN A 455 23.69 19.22 12.50
N GLY A 456 24.85 19.72 12.03
CA GLY A 456 25.93 20.23 12.89
C GLY A 456 25.57 21.56 13.59
N GLU A 457 24.57 22.27 13.07
CA GLU A 457 23.93 23.43 13.69
C GLU A 457 22.46 23.08 13.94
N LEU A 458 22.22 22.26 14.97
CA LEU A 458 20.93 21.60 15.14
C LEU A 458 19.77 22.61 15.27
N ARG A 459 18.67 22.28 14.59
CA ARG A 459 17.39 22.96 14.68
C ARG A 459 16.32 21.90 14.96
N PRO A 460 15.16 22.32 15.47
CA PRO A 460 14.08 21.42 15.87
C PRO A 460 13.72 20.34 14.84
N THR A 461 13.67 20.70 13.56
CA THR A 461 13.27 19.77 12.49
C THR A 461 14.44 19.24 11.66
N GLY A 462 15.69 19.31 12.13
CA GLY A 462 16.81 18.58 11.52
C GLY A 462 18.13 19.33 11.43
N GLY A 463 18.12 20.66 11.37
CA GLY A 463 19.36 21.45 11.26
C GLY A 463 19.15 22.83 10.64
N PHE A 464 20.17 23.66 10.71
CA PHE A 464 20.16 25.00 10.11
C PHE A 464 19.99 24.92 8.60
N ILE A 465 19.03 25.65 8.03
CA ILE A 465 18.77 25.65 6.59
C ILE A 465 19.85 26.50 5.92
N GLY A 466 20.88 25.86 5.39
CA GLY A 466 21.99 26.57 4.74
C GLY A 466 21.70 26.88 3.27
N SER A 467 21.01 26.00 2.58
CA SER A 467 20.71 26.14 1.16
C SER A 467 19.30 25.67 0.89
N ILE A 468 18.72 26.16 -0.20
CA ILE A 468 17.43 25.65 -0.69
C ILE A 468 17.54 25.17 -2.14
N GLY A 469 16.66 24.26 -2.51
CA GLY A 469 16.49 23.79 -3.90
C GLY A 469 15.08 24.08 -4.38
N GLU A 470 14.96 24.68 -5.56
CA GLU A 470 13.68 24.74 -6.29
C GLU A 470 13.63 23.48 -7.17
N LEU A 471 12.81 22.49 -6.80
CA LEU A 471 12.69 21.22 -7.52
C LEU A 471 11.39 21.19 -8.31
N LYS A 472 11.52 21.03 -9.63
CA LYS A 472 10.41 20.90 -10.56
C LYS A 472 10.28 19.46 -11.04
N ILE A 473 9.11 18.86 -10.83
CA ILE A 473 8.81 17.48 -11.22
C ILE A 473 7.62 17.46 -12.17
N SER A 474 7.75 16.72 -13.27
CA SER A 474 6.71 16.57 -14.27
C SER A 474 6.81 15.21 -14.98
N GLY A 475 5.69 14.53 -15.17
CA GLY A 475 5.62 13.30 -15.96
C GLY A 475 6.52 12.16 -15.45
N GLY A 476 6.65 12.00 -14.12
CA GLY A 476 7.40 10.91 -13.52
C GLY A 476 8.89 11.17 -13.28
N GLY A 477 9.40 12.37 -13.57
CA GLY A 477 10.82 12.68 -13.46
C GLY A 477 11.12 14.13 -13.09
N ILE A 478 12.39 14.37 -12.73
CA ILE A 478 12.91 15.71 -12.43
C ILE A 478 13.07 16.48 -13.75
N GLU A 479 12.39 17.61 -13.87
CA GLU A 479 12.49 18.50 -15.03
C GLU A 479 13.60 19.54 -14.83
N ASP A 480 13.64 20.13 -13.62
CA ASP A 480 14.66 21.12 -13.24
C ASP A 480 14.92 21.06 -11.74
N ILE A 481 16.15 21.37 -11.34
CA ILE A 481 16.51 21.60 -9.96
C ILE A 481 17.52 22.74 -9.87
N LYS A 482 17.13 23.78 -9.14
CA LYS A 482 17.97 24.94 -8.92
C LYS A 482 18.33 25.07 -7.44
N ILE A 483 19.58 24.75 -7.11
CA ILE A 483 20.12 24.95 -5.76
C ILE A 483 20.59 26.41 -5.63
N GLN A 484 20.44 26.99 -4.45
CA GLN A 484 20.86 28.34 -4.10
C GLN A 484 21.20 28.45 -2.60
N ASP A 485 22.04 29.41 -2.23
CA ASP A 485 22.24 29.77 -0.82
C ASP A 485 20.98 30.46 -0.28
N VAL A 486 20.56 30.09 0.93
CA VAL A 486 19.40 30.71 1.60
C VAL A 486 19.53 32.23 1.75
N TYR A 487 20.75 32.74 1.94
CA TYR A 487 21.00 34.18 2.13
C TYR A 487 20.64 35.01 0.88
N GLU A 488 20.66 34.41 -0.32
CA GLU A 488 20.21 35.09 -1.54
C GLU A 488 18.70 35.37 -1.57
N TYR A 489 17.92 34.65 -0.77
CA TYR A 489 16.47 34.85 -0.62
C TYR A 489 16.14 35.70 0.58
N ASP A 490 16.79 35.44 1.71
CA ASP A 490 16.61 36.24 2.93
C ASP A 490 16.85 37.74 2.67
N GLY A 491 17.83 38.08 1.82
CA GLY A 491 18.11 39.47 1.42
C GLY A 491 17.02 40.13 0.56
N LYS A 492 16.07 39.35 0.02
CA LYS A 492 14.92 39.81 -0.78
C LYS A 492 13.66 39.97 0.06
N LEU A 493 13.65 39.53 1.31
CA LEU A 493 12.50 39.64 2.20
C LEU A 493 12.17 41.13 2.44
N LYS A 494 10.98 41.56 2.00
CA LYS A 494 10.51 42.95 2.14
C LYS A 494 9.60 43.16 3.35
N ALA A 495 8.99 42.10 3.87
CA ALA A 495 8.05 42.14 4.97
C ALA A 495 8.74 41.73 6.28
N HIS A 496 8.31 42.32 7.39
CA HIS A 496 8.71 41.84 8.71
C HIS A 496 7.80 40.68 9.13
N VAL A 497 8.42 39.55 9.47
CA VAL A 497 7.76 38.39 10.08
C VAL A 497 8.34 38.25 11.49
N GLU A 498 7.48 38.26 12.49
CA GLU A 498 7.91 38.15 13.89
C GLU A 498 8.44 36.73 14.15
N PRO A 499 9.68 36.58 14.63
CA PRO A 499 10.23 35.27 14.96
C PRO A 499 9.77 34.77 16.33
N HIS A 500 9.98 33.49 16.61
CA HIS A 500 9.82 32.94 17.95
C HIS A 500 10.70 33.71 18.96
N TYR A 501 10.23 33.93 20.20
CA TYR A 501 10.93 34.81 21.16
C TYR A 501 12.38 34.37 21.42
N ILE A 502 12.66 33.06 21.40
CA ILE A 502 14.03 32.53 21.51
C ILE A 502 14.93 33.00 20.38
N ILE A 503 14.44 33.00 19.15
CA ILE A 503 15.17 33.52 17.99
C ILE A 503 15.37 35.03 18.17
N ARG A 504 14.33 35.78 18.54
CA ARG A 504 14.43 37.23 18.74
C ARG A 504 15.48 37.63 19.77
N ARG A 505 15.44 36.96 20.92
CA ARG A 505 16.28 37.28 22.08
C ARG A 505 17.74 36.84 21.92
N ASN A 506 18.01 35.84 21.07
CA ASN A 506 19.35 35.24 20.98
C ASN A 506 20.01 35.31 19.60
N LEU A 507 19.25 35.48 18.53
CA LEU A 507 19.74 35.38 17.16
C LEU A 507 19.50 36.68 16.37
N GLN A 508 18.23 37.06 16.17
CA GLN A 508 17.87 38.12 15.24
C GLN A 508 16.42 38.60 15.42
N PRO A 509 16.12 39.88 15.14
CA PRO A 509 14.79 40.43 15.37
C PRO A 509 13.74 40.09 14.29
N HIS A 510 14.15 39.51 13.15
CA HIS A 510 13.26 39.16 12.03
C HIS A 510 13.34 37.67 11.75
N LEU A 511 12.22 37.03 11.44
CA LEU A 511 12.23 35.64 10.96
C LEU A 511 12.65 35.59 9.49
N TYR A 512 13.64 34.76 9.21
CA TYR A 512 14.18 34.51 7.87
C TYR A 512 13.99 33.05 7.48
N LEU A 513 14.04 32.74 6.19
CA LEU A 513 13.86 31.38 5.67
C LEU A 513 14.85 30.40 6.31
N ARG A 514 16.09 30.84 6.55
CA ARG A 514 17.16 30.05 7.20
C ARG A 514 16.84 29.54 8.61
N ASP A 515 15.97 30.23 9.34
CA ASP A 515 15.55 29.92 10.72
C ASP A 515 14.05 29.62 10.82
N SER A 516 13.39 29.37 9.69
CA SER A 516 11.95 29.09 9.62
C SER A 516 11.53 27.76 10.24
N ASN A 517 12.49 26.87 10.53
CA ASN A 517 12.27 25.52 11.03
C ASN A 517 12.44 25.37 12.56
N PHE A 518 11.90 26.33 13.30
CA PHE A 518 12.03 26.40 14.76
C PHE A 518 10.84 25.79 15.53
N ASP A 519 9.75 25.44 14.84
CA ASP A 519 8.64 24.72 15.45
C ASP A 519 9.02 23.26 15.70
N LEU A 520 8.36 22.62 16.66
CA LEU A 520 8.57 21.20 16.92
C LEU A 520 8.08 20.35 15.73
N ASP A 521 6.90 20.69 15.23
CA ASP A 521 6.26 20.03 14.11
C ASP A 521 6.83 20.49 12.76
N PHE A 522 7.18 19.52 11.89
CA PHE A 522 7.75 19.83 10.59
C PHE A 522 6.74 20.42 9.60
N GLN A 523 5.46 20.06 9.67
CA GLN A 523 4.44 20.64 8.79
C GLN A 523 4.25 22.13 9.08
N GLU A 524 4.29 22.54 10.35
CA GLU A 524 4.27 23.96 10.73
C GLU A 524 5.51 24.69 10.23
N SER A 525 6.69 24.13 10.50
CA SER A 525 7.97 24.66 10.03
C SER A 525 8.01 24.80 8.50
N ALA A 526 7.58 23.77 7.77
CA ALA A 526 7.48 23.76 6.32
C ALA A 526 6.50 24.81 5.80
N SER A 527 5.36 25.00 6.47
CA SER A 527 4.39 26.04 6.13
C SER A 527 5.02 27.44 6.27
N LYS A 528 5.80 27.67 7.33
CA LYS A 528 6.58 28.92 7.51
C LYS A 528 7.68 29.07 6.46
N SER A 529 8.40 28.00 6.12
CA SER A 529 9.40 28.03 5.03
C SER A 529 8.75 28.38 3.69
N ALA A 530 7.62 27.75 3.34
CA ALA A 530 6.89 28.04 2.11
C ALA A 530 6.34 29.48 2.08
N LEU A 531 5.86 30.00 3.22
CA LEU A 531 5.44 31.39 3.36
C LEU A 531 6.60 32.36 3.13
N LEU A 532 7.73 32.19 3.80
CA LEU A 532 8.89 33.07 3.68
C LEU A 532 9.45 33.02 2.26
N TYR A 533 9.59 31.82 1.69
CA TYR A 533 9.96 31.65 0.28
C TYR A 533 9.01 32.40 -0.66
N ASN A 534 7.69 32.36 -0.41
CA ASN A 534 6.72 33.12 -1.19
C ASN A 534 6.88 34.64 -1.03
N LEU A 535 7.13 35.12 0.19
CA LEU A 535 7.36 36.55 0.45
C LEU A 535 8.66 37.07 -0.19
N GLU A 536 9.67 36.21 -0.32
CA GLU A 536 10.99 36.54 -0.89
C GLU A 536 11.01 36.45 -2.42
N THR A 537 10.20 35.57 -3.02
CA THR A 537 10.27 35.25 -4.46
C THR A 537 8.98 35.51 -5.24
N GLY A 538 7.84 35.58 -4.57
CA GLY A 538 6.51 35.57 -5.19
C GLY A 538 6.04 34.19 -5.67
N LYS A 539 6.85 33.14 -5.55
CA LYS A 539 6.53 31.79 -6.02
C LYS A 539 5.82 30.97 -4.94
N LYS A 540 4.97 30.02 -5.36
CA LYS A 540 4.30 29.06 -4.47
C LYS A 540 4.86 27.67 -4.73
N VAL A 541 4.79 26.81 -3.72
CA VAL A 541 5.22 25.42 -3.80
C VAL A 541 4.08 24.47 -3.42
N ASP A 542 4.12 23.26 -3.97
CA ASP A 542 3.17 22.18 -3.72
C ASP A 542 3.55 21.35 -2.48
N GLY A 543 4.81 21.47 -2.04
CA GLY A 543 5.31 20.88 -0.81
C GLY A 543 6.73 21.33 -0.48
N VAL A 544 7.18 20.98 0.71
CA VAL A 544 8.52 21.23 1.24
C VAL A 544 9.12 19.88 1.64
N ILE A 545 10.37 19.67 1.27
CA ILE A 545 11.12 18.44 1.57
C ILE A 545 12.41 18.85 2.27
N ALA A 546 12.60 18.42 3.51
CA ALA A 546 13.84 18.67 4.24
C ALA A 546 14.79 17.47 4.14
N LEU A 547 16.07 17.75 3.93
CA LEU A 547 17.14 16.78 3.79
C LEU A 547 18.30 17.25 4.68
N ASN A 548 18.76 16.42 5.61
CA ASN A 548 19.96 16.75 6.38
C ASN A 548 21.23 16.13 5.78
N PHE A 549 22.41 16.46 6.31
CA PHE A 549 23.68 15.95 5.76
C PHE A 549 23.87 14.43 5.85
N GLU A 550 23.17 13.75 6.76
CA GLU A 550 23.25 12.29 6.87
C GLU A 550 22.71 11.60 5.60
N VAL A 551 21.74 12.23 4.91
CA VAL A 551 21.21 11.76 3.62
C VAL A 551 22.35 11.62 2.60
N VAL A 552 23.15 12.67 2.44
CA VAL A 552 24.25 12.71 1.46
C VAL A 552 25.34 11.70 1.84
N LYS A 553 25.72 11.65 3.11
CA LYS A 553 26.74 10.74 3.62
C LYS A 553 26.35 9.27 3.38
N ARG A 554 25.12 8.89 3.73
CA ARG A 554 24.63 7.51 3.55
C ARG A 554 24.40 7.16 2.09
N LEU A 555 23.99 8.10 1.25
CA LEU A 555 23.92 7.88 -0.20
C LEU A 555 25.29 7.52 -0.77
N ILE A 556 26.34 8.30 -0.46
CA ILE A 556 27.71 8.04 -0.91
C ILE A 556 28.25 6.72 -0.33
N GLU A 557 27.92 6.38 0.91
CA GLU A 557 28.29 5.09 1.50
C GLU A 557 27.71 3.90 0.72
N GLU A 558 26.45 3.99 0.30
CA GLU A 558 25.76 2.90 -0.40
C GLU A 558 26.18 2.79 -1.88
N ILE A 559 26.25 3.90 -2.61
CA ILE A 559 26.51 3.89 -4.06
C ILE A 559 28.00 3.98 -4.42
N GLY A 560 28.86 4.29 -3.45
CA GLY A 560 30.30 4.38 -3.58
C GLY A 560 30.84 5.81 -3.77
N PRO A 561 32.17 5.97 -3.81
CA PRO A 561 32.81 7.29 -3.83
C PRO A 561 32.44 8.13 -5.05
N ILE A 562 32.21 9.43 -4.83
CA ILE A 562 31.75 10.39 -5.82
C ILE A 562 32.87 11.35 -6.20
N LYS A 563 33.27 11.35 -7.48
CA LYS A 563 34.32 12.25 -7.97
C LYS A 563 33.74 13.57 -8.48
N LEU A 564 34.05 14.67 -7.78
CA LEU A 564 33.74 16.04 -8.20
C LEU A 564 34.91 16.61 -9.02
N ASN A 565 34.85 16.44 -10.34
CA ASN A 565 35.95 16.84 -11.24
C ASN A 565 36.29 18.33 -11.15
N SER A 566 35.28 19.21 -11.04
CA SER A 566 35.46 20.66 -10.91
C SER A 566 36.24 21.08 -9.67
N TYR A 567 36.31 20.22 -8.66
CA TYR A 567 37.01 20.45 -7.39
C TYR A 567 38.23 19.55 -7.21
N ASN A 568 38.56 18.71 -8.21
CA ASN A 568 39.58 17.67 -8.14
C ASN A 568 39.53 16.86 -6.83
N LYS A 569 38.31 16.52 -6.39
CA LYS A 569 38.07 15.86 -5.11
C LYS A 569 37.20 14.62 -5.29
N THR A 570 37.54 13.55 -4.59
CA THR A 570 36.69 12.36 -4.44
C THR A 570 36.07 12.37 -3.05
N LEU A 571 34.74 12.34 -3.01
CA LEU A 571 33.96 12.27 -1.79
C LEU A 571 33.63 10.83 -1.43
N ASP A 572 33.84 10.46 -0.17
CA ASP A 572 33.48 9.17 0.40
C ASP A 572 32.77 9.38 1.76
N LYS A 573 32.33 8.30 2.39
CA LYS A 573 31.62 8.37 3.68
C LYS A 573 32.40 9.04 4.82
N ASN A 574 33.73 9.03 4.75
CA ASN A 574 34.60 9.56 5.81
C ASN A 574 34.91 11.04 5.59
N ASN A 575 34.95 11.49 4.33
CA ASN A 575 35.40 12.84 3.99
C ASN A 575 34.30 13.76 3.44
N ALA A 576 33.13 13.22 3.04
CA ALA A 576 32.08 14.01 2.38
C ALA A 576 31.54 15.11 3.28
N PHE A 577 31.23 14.77 4.54
CA PHE A 577 30.75 15.73 5.54
C PHE A 577 31.77 16.84 5.78
N ASP A 578 33.01 16.44 6.11
CA ASP A 578 34.14 17.34 6.33
C ASP A 578 34.41 18.26 5.15
N PHE A 579 34.37 17.72 3.93
CA PHE A 579 34.60 18.47 2.71
C PHE A 579 33.49 19.48 2.46
N LEU A 580 32.22 19.06 2.55
CA LEU A 580 31.09 19.96 2.36
C LEU A 580 31.16 21.09 3.39
N GLN A 581 31.40 20.76 4.65
CA GLN A 581 31.49 21.75 5.71
C GLN A 581 32.67 22.71 5.53
N LYS A 582 33.89 22.20 5.33
CA LYS A 582 35.11 23.02 5.17
C LYS A 582 35.10 23.85 3.88
N THR A 583 34.61 23.29 2.78
CA THR A 583 34.59 23.98 1.48
C THR A 583 33.54 25.09 1.48
N ILE A 584 32.40 24.85 2.14
CA ILE A 584 31.40 25.88 2.37
C ILE A 584 31.99 26.94 3.31
N ASP A 585 32.60 26.57 4.44
CA ASP A 585 33.06 27.55 5.42
C ASP A 585 34.28 28.38 4.98
N ASN A 586 35.31 27.76 4.39
CA ASN A 586 36.57 28.44 4.10
C ASN A 586 36.52 29.33 2.85
N ASN A 587 35.58 29.09 1.94
CA ASN A 587 35.42 29.86 0.70
C ASN A 587 34.17 30.75 0.71
N PHE A 588 33.49 30.87 1.86
CA PHE A 588 32.32 31.71 2.02
C PHE A 588 32.71 33.15 2.36
N PHE A 589 32.27 34.06 1.50
CA PHE A 589 32.17 35.49 1.76
C PHE A 589 30.85 35.97 1.13
N PRO A 590 30.24 37.07 1.62
CA PRO A 590 28.98 37.57 1.07
C PRO A 590 29.06 37.76 -0.46
N GLY A 591 28.19 37.07 -1.20
CA GLY A 591 28.17 37.05 -2.68
C GLY A 591 28.94 35.89 -3.35
N SER A 592 29.60 35.01 -2.59
CA SER A 592 30.26 33.81 -3.12
C SER A 592 29.24 32.76 -3.57
N THR A 593 29.42 32.22 -4.78
CA THR A 593 28.58 31.14 -5.33
C THR A 593 29.08 29.74 -4.96
N ALA A 594 30.23 29.63 -4.28
CA ALA A 594 30.93 28.37 -4.06
C ALA A 594 30.04 27.30 -3.41
N LYS A 595 29.25 27.65 -2.39
CA LYS A 595 28.33 26.73 -1.72
C LYS A 595 27.29 26.15 -2.69
N ARG A 596 26.64 27.02 -3.46
CA ARG A 596 25.67 26.65 -4.49
C ARG A 596 26.32 25.73 -5.52
N ASP A 597 27.47 26.13 -6.04
CA ASP A 597 28.14 25.44 -7.14
C ASP A 597 28.67 24.06 -6.71
N VAL A 598 29.15 23.90 -5.47
CA VAL A 598 29.52 22.58 -4.90
C VAL A 598 28.31 21.68 -4.75
N LEU A 599 27.21 22.18 -4.17
CA LEU A 599 26.01 21.38 -3.93
C LEU A 599 25.32 20.96 -5.24
N GLN A 600 25.27 21.86 -6.23
CA GLN A 600 24.77 21.54 -7.56
C GLN A 600 25.64 20.46 -8.23
N ALA A 601 26.97 20.64 -8.25
CA ALA A 601 27.87 19.64 -8.81
C ALA A 601 27.76 18.27 -8.12
N LEU A 602 27.52 18.26 -6.80
CA LEU A 602 27.29 17.03 -6.06
C LEU A 602 25.96 16.39 -6.41
N PHE A 603 24.87 17.16 -6.48
CA PHE A 603 23.56 16.65 -6.88
C PHE A 603 23.62 16.04 -8.28
N ASP A 604 24.20 16.75 -9.25
CA ASP A 604 24.33 16.29 -10.63
C ASP A 604 25.15 14.99 -10.69
N GLN A 605 26.27 14.93 -9.98
CA GLN A 605 27.12 13.75 -9.98
C GLN A 605 26.49 12.55 -9.26
N LEU A 606 25.73 12.77 -8.17
CA LEU A 606 24.94 11.72 -7.52
C LEU A 606 23.89 11.16 -8.48
N THR A 607 23.13 12.05 -9.12
CA THR A 607 22.11 11.69 -10.12
C THR A 607 22.71 10.86 -11.24
N LEU A 608 23.80 11.33 -11.85
CA LEU A 608 24.51 10.60 -12.90
C LEU A 608 25.05 9.24 -12.43
N THR A 609 25.48 9.12 -11.17
CA THR A 609 25.99 7.85 -10.62
C THR A 609 24.86 6.85 -10.38
N ILE A 610 23.69 7.32 -9.99
CA ILE A 610 22.48 6.50 -9.83
C ILE A 610 21.97 6.04 -11.21
N GLU A 611 21.95 6.92 -12.21
CA GLU A 611 21.45 6.60 -13.56
C GLU A 611 22.35 5.61 -14.30
N LYS A 612 23.67 5.67 -14.09
CA LYS A 612 24.63 4.81 -14.79
C LYS A 612 24.62 3.34 -14.36
N ASP A 613 24.23 3.06 -13.12
CA ASP A 613 24.19 1.70 -12.59
C ASP A 613 22.83 1.43 -11.95
N GLN A 614 22.04 0.58 -12.60
CA GLN A 614 20.71 0.18 -12.12
C GLN A 614 20.73 -0.43 -10.71
N ASN A 615 21.86 -1.00 -10.27
CA ASN A 615 21.98 -1.49 -8.89
C ASN A 615 22.01 -0.34 -7.87
N ASN A 616 22.51 0.84 -8.24
CA ASN A 616 22.51 2.00 -7.36
C ASN A 616 21.09 2.50 -7.09
N LEU A 617 20.19 2.46 -8.09
CA LEU A 617 18.78 2.79 -7.88
C LEU A 617 18.13 1.92 -6.80
N ILE A 618 18.39 0.60 -6.84
CA ILE A 618 17.91 -0.35 -5.82
C ILE A 618 18.45 -0.02 -4.44
N LYS A 619 19.76 0.30 -4.33
CA LYS A 619 20.38 0.66 -3.06
C LYS A 619 19.75 1.93 -2.49
N VAL A 620 19.55 2.95 -3.32
CA VAL A 620 18.88 4.21 -2.94
C VAL A 620 17.44 3.96 -2.50
N ALA A 621 16.67 3.17 -3.27
CA ALA A 621 15.29 2.82 -2.93
C ALA A 621 15.17 2.10 -1.57
N ARG A 622 16.16 1.28 -1.20
CA ARG A 622 16.22 0.63 0.13
C ARG A 622 16.66 1.55 1.26
N LEU A 623 17.48 2.54 0.93
CA LEU A 623 17.99 3.51 1.88
C LEU A 623 16.91 4.54 2.27
N LEU A 624 16.08 4.96 1.30
CA LEU A 624 15.03 5.98 1.47
C LEU A 624 14.12 5.72 2.68
N PRO A 625 13.47 4.54 2.82
CA PRO A 625 12.63 4.26 3.99
C PRO A 625 13.38 4.36 5.32
N LYS A 626 14.66 3.95 5.35
CA LYS A 626 15.50 4.06 6.56
C LYS A 626 15.75 5.53 6.89
N LEU A 627 16.11 6.34 5.90
CA LEU A 627 16.32 7.78 6.09
C LEU A 627 15.05 8.52 6.55
N MET A 628 13.87 8.12 6.03
CA MET A 628 12.59 8.67 6.46
C MET A 628 12.25 8.26 7.90
N ASN A 629 12.35 6.97 8.23
CA ASN A 629 12.10 6.46 9.59
C ASN A 629 13.07 7.08 10.63
N GLU A 630 14.32 7.32 10.26
CA GLU A 630 15.33 7.96 11.12
C GLU A 630 15.20 9.50 11.17
N LYS A 631 14.23 10.08 10.44
CA LYS A 631 13.96 11.52 10.34
C LYS A 631 15.12 12.33 9.77
N ASN A 632 15.78 11.76 8.77
CA ASN A 632 16.79 12.44 7.95
C ASN A 632 16.21 13.08 6.68
N ILE A 633 15.04 12.59 6.25
CA ILE A 633 14.22 13.17 5.19
C ILE A 633 12.83 13.38 5.76
N LEU A 634 12.29 14.59 5.64
CA LEU A 634 10.94 14.94 6.09
C LEU A 634 10.14 15.56 4.93
N PHE A 635 8.85 15.24 4.86
CA PHE A 635 7.96 15.73 3.81
C PHE A 635 6.77 16.51 4.38
N ALA A 636 6.44 17.62 3.75
CA ALA A 636 5.23 18.37 4.06
C ALA A 636 4.58 18.83 2.75
N PHE A 637 3.40 18.32 2.45
CA PHE A 637 2.63 18.63 1.25
C PHE A 637 1.51 19.61 1.56
N LYS A 638 1.24 20.50 0.61
CA LYS A 638 0.10 21.40 0.68
C LYS A 638 -1.23 20.66 0.52
N GLU A 639 -1.23 19.55 -0.21
CA GLU A 639 -2.43 18.77 -0.48
C GLU A 639 -2.73 17.80 0.67
N ASN A 640 -3.91 17.95 1.29
CA ASN A 640 -4.30 17.17 2.48
C ASN A 640 -4.36 15.66 2.25
N SER A 641 -4.72 15.20 1.04
CA SER A 641 -4.75 13.78 0.67
C SER A 641 -3.36 13.16 0.76
N LEU A 642 -2.35 13.83 0.19
CA LEU A 642 -0.95 13.43 0.25
C LEU A 642 -0.41 13.51 1.67
N GLN A 643 -0.64 14.64 2.34
CA GLN A 643 -0.11 14.88 3.68
C GLN A 643 -0.53 13.77 4.64
N ARG A 644 -1.83 13.45 4.70
CA ARG A 644 -2.37 12.42 5.59
C ARG A 644 -1.70 11.05 5.43
N ILE A 645 -1.34 10.67 4.20
CA ILE A 645 -0.69 9.39 3.96
C ILE A 645 0.77 9.45 4.43
N PHE A 646 1.49 10.54 4.21
CA PHE A 646 2.83 10.73 4.77
C PHE A 646 2.81 10.79 6.31
N SER A 647 1.82 11.45 6.91
CA SER A 647 1.58 11.50 8.36
C SER A 647 1.37 10.10 8.94
N ALA A 648 0.42 9.32 8.37
CA ALA A 648 0.09 7.97 8.83
C ALA A 648 1.27 6.99 8.72
N ASN A 649 2.22 7.26 7.82
CA ASN A 649 3.43 6.45 7.65
C ASN A 649 4.62 6.94 8.51
N GLY A 650 4.49 8.06 9.22
CA GLY A 650 5.55 8.66 10.04
C GLY A 650 6.60 9.46 9.25
N TYR A 651 6.31 9.79 7.99
CA TYR A 651 7.25 10.48 7.08
C TYR A 651 7.09 12.00 7.09
N ALA A 652 6.06 12.51 7.76
CA ALA A 652 5.77 13.93 7.85
C ALA A 652 6.58 14.69 8.90
N GLY A 653 7.28 13.99 9.81
CA GLY A 653 7.98 14.63 10.93
C GLY A 653 7.05 15.32 11.93
N GLU A 654 5.79 14.88 11.99
CA GLU A 654 4.74 15.47 12.81
C GLU A 654 4.80 15.00 14.25
N TYR A 655 4.24 15.82 15.13
CA TYR A 655 4.01 15.49 16.54
C TYR A 655 2.59 14.92 16.71
N ASN A 656 2.17 14.00 15.85
CA ASN A 656 0.87 13.33 15.95
C ASN A 656 0.90 12.12 16.89
N ASP A 657 -0.25 11.80 17.50
CA ASP A 657 -0.47 10.60 18.32
C ASP A 657 -1.80 9.96 17.92
N ASP A 658 -1.72 8.93 17.06
CA ASP A 658 -2.89 8.22 16.54
C ASP A 658 -3.37 7.09 17.48
N ARG A 659 -2.76 6.94 18.66
CA ARG A 659 -3.13 5.87 19.60
C ARG A 659 -4.53 6.15 20.16
N LYS A 660 -5.38 5.13 20.09
CA LYS A 660 -6.78 5.23 20.54
C LYS A 660 -6.87 5.15 22.06
N GLN A 661 -7.63 6.06 22.65
CA GLN A 661 -7.96 6.04 24.08
C GLN A 661 -8.73 4.77 24.48
N GLY A 662 -8.50 4.30 25.71
CA GLY A 662 -9.11 3.08 26.25
C GLY A 662 -9.28 3.14 27.77
N LYS A 663 -10.24 2.39 28.32
CA LYS A 663 -10.59 2.45 29.75
C LYS A 663 -9.47 2.02 30.70
N ASN A 664 -8.55 1.17 30.24
CA ASN A 664 -7.41 0.65 31.01
C ASN A 664 -6.07 1.01 30.38
N LEU A 665 -6.02 2.06 29.55
CA LEU A 665 -4.85 2.47 28.80
C LEU A 665 -4.35 3.83 29.27
N LEU A 666 -3.07 3.88 29.65
CA LEU A 666 -2.31 5.09 29.95
C LEU A 666 -1.48 5.45 28.71
N LEU A 667 -1.81 6.58 28.08
CA LEU A 667 -1.13 7.07 26.88
C LEU A 667 -0.15 8.18 27.28
N ASP A 668 1.11 7.81 27.49
CA ASP A 668 2.18 8.74 27.81
C ASP A 668 2.89 9.23 26.53
N PHE A 669 3.48 10.41 26.61
CA PHE A 669 4.16 11.08 25.51
C PHE A 669 5.45 11.73 25.98
N LEU A 670 6.54 11.54 25.21
CA LEU A 670 7.82 12.19 25.45
C LEU A 670 8.49 12.60 24.14
N SER A 671 8.94 13.85 24.08
CA SER A 671 9.96 14.28 23.13
C SER A 671 10.94 15.23 23.81
N ILE A 672 12.22 15.15 23.43
CA ILE A 672 13.25 16.09 23.84
C ILE A 672 13.83 16.69 22.56
N ASN A 673 13.70 18.00 22.42
CA ASN A 673 14.08 18.73 21.23
C ASN A 673 15.05 19.86 21.59
N GLU A 674 16.16 19.95 20.87
CA GLU A 674 17.20 20.95 21.06
C GLU A 674 17.29 21.88 19.84
N ALA A 675 17.37 23.18 20.08
CA ALA A 675 17.73 24.15 19.05
C ALA A 675 19.05 24.84 19.43
N ASN A 676 20.07 24.71 18.58
CA ASN A 676 21.36 25.36 18.80
C ASN A 676 21.25 26.86 18.56
N ILE A 677 21.31 27.65 19.64
CA ILE A 677 21.27 29.11 19.58
C ILE A 677 22.65 29.74 19.85
N GLY A 678 23.71 28.92 19.89
CA GLY A 678 25.10 29.34 20.01
C GLY A 678 25.75 29.78 18.69
N VAL A 679 25.01 29.67 17.57
CA VAL A 679 25.45 30.06 16.20
C VAL A 679 26.79 29.43 15.84
N ASN A 680 26.91 28.13 16.12
CA ASN A 680 28.13 27.38 15.88
C ASN A 680 27.81 25.91 15.61
N LYS A 681 28.78 25.19 15.03
CA LYS A 681 28.63 23.79 14.61
C LYS A 681 28.90 22.76 15.74
N ALA A 682 28.62 23.10 17.00
CA ALA A 682 28.96 22.22 18.12
C ALA A 682 28.28 20.85 18.08
N ASN A 683 27.12 20.70 17.43
CA ASN A 683 26.34 19.45 17.46
C ASN A 683 27.05 18.23 16.85
N ILE A 684 28.12 18.45 16.08
CA ILE A 684 28.97 17.37 15.54
C ILE A 684 29.59 16.54 16.66
N ASP A 685 29.96 17.19 17.76
CA ASP A 685 30.68 16.60 18.89
C ASP A 685 29.81 16.45 20.15
N ILE A 686 28.47 16.56 20.00
CA ILE A 686 27.52 16.35 21.10
C ILE A 686 27.01 14.91 21.08
N GLU A 687 27.31 14.18 22.15
CA GLU A 687 26.71 12.89 22.47
C GLU A 687 25.51 13.07 23.41
N ARG A 688 24.54 12.17 23.29
CA ARG A 688 23.25 12.23 24.01
C ARG A 688 22.97 10.91 24.68
N SER A 689 22.33 10.95 25.84
CA SER A 689 21.62 9.80 26.38
C SER A 689 20.38 10.25 27.13
N THR A 690 19.34 9.41 27.16
CA THR A 690 18.09 9.70 27.87
C THR A 690 17.65 8.50 28.68
N SER A 691 17.28 8.72 29.94
CA SER A 691 16.61 7.74 30.78
C SER A 691 15.27 8.34 31.21
N TYR A 692 14.18 7.62 30.97
CA TYR A 692 12.83 8.01 31.31
C TYR A 692 12.29 7.08 32.40
N GLU A 693 12.04 7.64 33.57
CA GLU A 693 11.49 6.91 34.71
C GLU A 693 10.00 7.22 34.84
N VAL A 694 9.17 6.19 34.91
CA VAL A 694 7.73 6.31 35.13
C VAL A 694 7.35 5.50 36.37
N GLU A 695 6.61 6.12 37.28
CA GLU A 695 6.15 5.56 38.53
C GLU A 695 4.64 5.39 38.52
N LEU A 696 4.20 4.13 38.55
CA LEU A 696 2.81 3.70 38.56
C LEU A 696 2.44 3.23 39.99
N VAL A 697 2.55 4.15 40.95
CA VAL A 697 2.28 3.90 42.38
C VAL A 697 1.30 4.94 42.91
N GLY A 698 0.23 4.50 43.57
CA GLY A 698 -0.82 5.39 44.08
C GLY A 698 -1.91 5.67 43.03
N GLU A 699 -2.43 6.91 42.99
CA GLU A 699 -3.49 7.32 42.06
C GLU A 699 -2.98 8.06 40.82
N GLU A 700 -1.81 8.69 40.90
CA GLU A 700 -1.23 9.54 39.85
C GLU A 700 0.03 8.90 39.27
N VAL A 701 0.31 9.19 37.99
CA VAL A 701 1.54 8.76 37.33
C VAL A 701 2.64 9.80 37.58
N GLY A 702 3.70 9.38 38.27
CA GLY A 702 4.92 10.17 38.43
C GLY A 702 5.89 9.93 37.28
N SER A 703 6.58 10.98 36.82
CA SER A 703 7.53 10.89 35.71
C SER A 703 8.81 11.66 35.99
N LYS A 704 9.94 11.12 35.52
CA LYS A 704 11.25 11.76 35.57
C LYS A 704 12.02 11.54 34.28
N ILE A 705 12.45 12.63 33.65
CA ILE A 705 13.37 12.61 32.51
C ILE A 705 14.77 12.87 33.02
N ILE A 706 15.72 12.05 32.61
CA ILE A 706 17.15 12.27 32.79
C ILE A 706 17.79 12.34 31.41
N HIS A 707 18.23 13.52 31.00
CA HIS A 707 18.84 13.75 29.69
C HIS A 707 20.28 14.26 29.87
N ALA A 708 21.26 13.56 29.30
CA ALA A 708 22.66 13.95 29.35
C ALA A 708 23.14 14.42 27.99
N LEU A 709 23.80 15.58 28.00
CA LEU A 709 24.50 16.17 26.86
C LEU A 709 26.00 16.20 27.17
N THR A 710 26.77 15.41 26.44
CA THR A 710 28.23 15.33 26.59
C THR A 710 28.86 16.04 25.39
N ASN A 711 29.59 17.13 25.66
CA ASN A 711 30.25 17.93 24.65
C ASN A 711 31.73 17.57 24.59
N ASN A 712 32.11 16.83 23.54
CA ASN A 712 33.48 16.40 23.28
C ASN A 712 34.25 17.36 22.36
N GLY A 713 33.61 18.46 21.95
CA GLY A 713 34.15 19.42 20.98
C GLY A 713 34.90 20.59 21.60
N ASP A 714 35.31 21.51 20.73
CA ASP A 714 36.07 22.73 21.05
C ASP A 714 35.19 24.00 21.13
N LYS A 715 33.87 23.84 21.05
CA LYS A 715 32.88 24.93 21.06
C LYS A 715 31.90 24.75 22.19
N ASN A 716 31.52 25.84 22.84
CA ASN A 716 30.40 25.83 23.78
C ASN A 716 29.09 25.56 23.05
N TYR A 717 28.27 24.66 23.59
CA TYR A 717 26.96 24.33 23.04
C TYR A 717 25.86 25.01 23.85
N LYS A 718 25.30 26.09 23.29
CA LYS A 718 24.16 26.80 23.85
C LYS A 718 22.89 26.35 23.15
N ALA A 719 22.01 25.68 23.87
CA ALA A 719 20.81 25.07 23.31
C ALA A 719 19.55 25.59 24.01
N TYR A 720 18.50 25.82 23.22
CA TYR A 720 17.13 25.88 23.73
C TYR A 720 16.56 24.47 23.73
N ILE A 721 16.29 23.94 24.92
CA ILE A 721 15.80 22.58 25.14
C ILE A 721 14.31 22.65 25.42
N ARG A 722 13.54 21.86 24.67
CA ARG A 722 12.11 21.67 24.87
C ARG A 722 11.83 20.21 25.22
N ALA A 723 11.20 19.99 26.37
CA ALA A 723 10.61 18.71 26.72
C ALA A 723 9.11 18.77 26.44
N THR A 724 8.63 17.93 25.52
CA THR A 724 7.20 17.80 25.19
C THR A 724 6.63 16.59 25.90
N LEU A 725 5.59 16.80 26.69
CA LEU A 725 5.03 15.86 27.66
C LEU A 725 3.54 15.64 27.40
N ALA A 726 2.97 14.60 28.03
CA ALA A 726 1.54 14.35 28.01
C ALA A 726 0.72 15.55 28.55
N PHE A 727 -0.48 15.76 27.99
CA PHE A 727 -1.40 16.81 28.41
C PHE A 727 -1.69 16.78 29.92
N GLY A 728 -1.69 17.94 30.56
CA GLY A 728 -1.96 18.05 32.00
C GLY A 728 -0.75 17.71 32.89
N SER A 729 0.43 17.51 32.31
CA SER A 729 1.67 17.35 33.05
C SER A 729 1.99 18.57 33.92
N VAL A 730 2.37 18.34 35.18
CA VAL A 730 2.69 19.40 36.15
C VAL A 730 4.16 19.29 36.59
N LEU A 731 4.98 20.25 36.16
CA LEU A 731 6.40 20.35 36.53
C LEU A 731 6.57 20.48 38.06
N LYS A 732 7.44 19.65 38.65
CA LYS A 732 7.82 19.72 40.07
C LYS A 732 9.18 20.38 40.26
N SER A 733 10.21 19.89 39.58
CA SER A 733 11.58 20.39 39.73
C SER A 733 12.41 20.16 38.47
N ILE A 734 13.39 21.02 38.24
CA ILE A 734 14.48 20.80 37.29
C ILE A 734 15.79 20.79 38.07
N LYS A 735 16.62 19.78 37.86
CA LYS A 735 18.00 19.74 38.35
C LYS A 735 18.98 19.73 37.18
N ILE A 736 20.10 20.44 37.33
CA ILE A 736 21.21 20.43 36.38
C ILE A 736 22.44 19.97 37.14
N ASN A 737 23.06 18.88 36.69
CA ASN A 737 24.20 18.23 37.37
C ASN A 737 23.92 17.89 38.85
N GLY A 738 22.67 17.54 39.16
CA GLY A 738 22.22 17.22 40.51
C GLY A 738 21.81 18.42 41.37
N GLU A 739 22.07 19.65 40.92
CA GLU A 739 21.69 20.88 41.62
C GLU A 739 20.29 21.34 41.21
N GLU A 740 19.41 21.51 42.19
CA GLU A 740 18.04 21.97 41.97
C GLU A 740 17.99 23.45 41.59
N GLN A 741 17.27 23.75 40.51
CA GLN A 741 17.20 25.09 39.93
C GLN A 741 15.99 25.85 40.46
N LYS A 742 16.19 27.14 40.79
CA LYS A 742 15.08 28.06 41.06
C LYS A 742 14.37 28.37 39.73
N ILE A 743 13.17 27.84 39.52
CA ILE A 743 12.40 28.05 38.29
C ILE A 743 11.68 29.41 38.34
N VAL A 744 11.84 30.20 37.29
CA VAL A 744 11.10 31.46 37.07
C VAL A 744 10.40 31.40 35.71
N PRO A 745 9.20 32.00 35.54
CA PRO A 745 8.55 32.05 34.24
C PRO A 745 9.40 32.80 33.21
N ALA A 746 9.54 32.25 32.00
CA ALA A 746 10.25 32.93 30.93
C ALA A 746 9.53 34.21 30.49
N VAL A 747 10.28 35.30 30.33
CA VAL A 747 9.73 36.54 29.76
C VAL A 747 9.79 36.46 28.24
N THR A 748 8.64 36.19 27.61
CA THR A 748 8.53 35.93 26.16
C THR A 748 8.07 37.15 25.34
N ASP A 749 7.52 38.19 25.98
CA ASP A 749 7.11 39.43 25.29
C ASP A 749 8.30 40.38 25.08
N PHE A 750 8.68 40.59 23.82
CA PHE A 750 9.79 41.47 23.43
C PHE A 750 9.62 42.91 23.90
N ARG A 751 8.38 43.38 24.01
CA ARG A 751 8.08 44.74 24.51
C ARG A 751 8.43 44.89 25.98
N VAL A 752 8.64 43.78 26.69
CA VAL A 752 9.08 43.75 28.08
C VAL A 752 10.59 43.57 28.14
N TYR A 753 11.13 42.50 27.53
CA TYR A 753 12.54 42.15 27.71
C TYR A 753 13.53 43.04 26.93
N GLU A 754 13.08 43.78 25.91
CA GLU A 754 13.92 44.74 25.17
C GLU A 754 13.94 46.14 25.80
N LYS A 755 13.20 46.37 26.91
CA LYS A 755 13.25 47.66 27.63
C LYS A 755 14.64 47.88 28.23
N LYS A 756 15.16 49.12 28.15
CA LYS A 756 16.50 49.49 28.64
C LYS A 756 16.78 49.12 30.11
N ASN A 757 15.75 49.06 30.95
CA ASN A 757 15.84 48.76 32.38
C ASN A 757 15.37 47.34 32.73
N PHE A 758 15.10 46.50 31.74
CA PHE A 758 14.75 45.10 31.98
C PHE A 758 15.92 44.37 32.61
N LYS A 759 15.64 43.62 33.68
CA LYS A 759 16.54 42.65 34.29
C LYS A 759 15.76 41.35 34.45
N PRO A 760 16.22 40.23 33.89
CA PRO A 760 15.57 38.95 34.13
C PRO A 760 15.64 38.60 35.61
N GLU A 761 14.62 37.92 36.12
CA GLU A 761 14.65 37.40 37.48
C GLU A 761 15.78 36.36 37.62
N GLU A 762 16.45 36.32 38.76
CA GLU A 762 17.47 35.32 39.05
C GLU A 762 16.80 33.93 39.19
N GLY A 763 17.22 32.99 38.34
CA GLY A 763 16.70 31.63 38.25
C GLY A 763 16.80 31.07 36.82
N LEU A 764 16.35 29.83 36.65
CA LEU A 764 16.16 29.22 35.34
C LEU A 764 14.83 29.68 34.75
N GLU A 765 14.88 30.48 33.69
CA GLU A 765 13.70 30.84 32.91
C GLU A 765 13.14 29.59 32.21
N VAL A 766 11.92 29.20 32.58
CA VAL A 766 11.19 28.10 31.97
C VAL A 766 9.95 28.64 31.27
N ASP A 767 9.92 28.48 29.96
CA ASP A 767 8.75 28.70 29.12
C ASP A 767 7.83 27.49 29.19
N ARG A 768 6.52 27.75 29.24
CA ARG A 768 5.48 26.72 29.31
C ARG A 768 4.39 27.05 28.31
N SER A 769 4.21 26.17 27.34
CA SER A 769 3.18 26.29 26.30
C SER A 769 2.40 24.98 26.17
N ILE A 770 1.24 25.06 25.53
CA ILE A 770 0.50 23.88 25.07
C ILE A 770 0.54 23.90 23.54
N GLU A 771 1.13 22.88 22.94
CA GLU A 771 1.28 22.71 21.48
C GLU A 771 0.65 21.37 21.10
N ASP A 772 -0.32 21.36 20.18
CA ASP A 772 -1.07 20.17 19.75
C ASP A 772 -1.61 19.29 20.88
N GLY A 773 -2.10 19.94 21.95
CA GLY A 773 -2.63 19.26 23.12
C GLY A 773 -1.56 18.59 23.99
N ARG A 774 -0.30 19.05 23.92
CA ARG A 774 0.82 18.55 24.73
C ARG A 774 1.44 19.67 25.53
N GLU A 775 1.93 19.35 26.72
CA GLU A 775 2.64 20.30 27.56
C GLU A 775 4.09 20.43 27.08
N VAL A 776 4.55 21.65 26.78
CA VAL A 776 5.92 21.90 26.33
C VAL A 776 6.62 22.75 27.39
N LEU A 777 7.76 22.25 27.87
CA LEU A 777 8.64 22.95 28.81
C LEU A 777 9.94 23.35 28.09
N GLY A 778 10.15 24.65 27.90
CA GLY A 778 11.31 25.20 27.20
C GLY A 778 12.27 25.93 28.13
N PHE A 779 13.57 25.71 28.03
CA PHE A 779 14.59 26.50 28.74
C PHE A 779 15.93 26.49 28.01
N VAL A 780 16.79 27.47 28.29
CA VAL A 780 18.12 27.57 27.69
C VAL A 780 19.16 26.90 28.59
N LEU A 781 20.04 26.11 27.98
CA LEU A 781 21.16 25.45 28.65
C LEU A 781 22.47 25.72 27.91
N ASP A 782 23.51 26.00 28.69
CA ASP A 782 24.89 26.06 28.22
C ASP A 782 25.66 24.80 28.65
N THR A 783 26.17 24.06 27.66
CA THR A 783 27.08 22.91 27.82
C THR A 783 28.46 23.32 27.31
N PRO A 784 29.38 23.72 28.21
CA PRO A 784 30.74 24.11 27.84
C PRO A 784 31.47 23.02 27.06
N GLN A 785 32.48 23.41 26.28
CA GLN A 785 33.41 22.49 25.62
C GLN A 785 34.02 21.49 26.63
N ASN A 786 34.25 20.24 26.20
CA ASN A 786 34.83 19.16 27.02
C ASN A 786 34.12 18.95 28.37
N SER A 787 32.79 19.02 28.38
CA SER A 787 32.00 18.90 29.61
C SER A 787 30.69 18.16 29.40
N GLU A 788 30.10 17.69 30.49
CA GLU A 788 28.78 17.08 30.49
C GLU A 788 27.77 17.97 31.25
N ARG A 789 26.53 17.98 30.74
CA ARG A 789 25.36 18.51 31.43
C ARG A 789 24.29 17.43 31.52
N LYS A 790 23.91 17.09 32.74
CA LYS A 790 22.84 16.16 33.06
C LYS A 790 21.62 16.92 33.57
N ILE A 791 20.53 16.85 32.83
CA ILE A 791 19.26 17.50 33.13
C ILE A 791 18.33 16.47 33.75
N GLU A 792 17.73 16.79 34.89
CA GLU A 792 16.70 15.96 35.52
C GLU A 792 15.41 16.76 35.64
N ILE A 793 14.36 16.37 34.92
CA ILE A 793 13.04 17.01 34.95
C ILE A 793 12.08 16.05 35.65
N THR A 794 11.53 16.46 36.80
CA THR A 794 10.55 15.67 37.56
C THR A 794 9.19 16.33 37.48
N TYR A 795 8.15 15.56 37.17
CA TYR A 795 6.79 16.05 36.99
C TYR A 795 5.74 14.97 37.30
N ILE A 796 4.50 15.41 37.51
CA ILE A 796 3.33 14.51 37.50
C ILE A 796 2.81 14.49 36.07
N ASN A 797 2.54 13.31 35.50
CA ASN A 797 2.18 13.14 34.09
C ASN A 797 0.76 13.65 33.73
N GLY A 798 -0.06 13.96 34.73
CA GLY A 798 -1.45 14.41 34.56
C GLY A 798 -2.48 13.28 34.39
N GLN A 799 -2.01 12.05 34.18
CA GLN A 799 -2.87 10.86 34.07
C GLN A 799 -3.13 10.19 35.41
N LYS A 800 -4.33 9.60 35.54
CA LYS A 800 -4.73 8.79 36.69
C LYS A 800 -4.58 7.31 36.38
N ILE A 801 -4.02 6.57 37.32
CA ILE A 801 -3.87 5.13 37.22
C ILE A 801 -5.27 4.49 37.26
N PRO A 802 -5.70 3.75 36.22
CA PRO A 802 -7.05 3.16 36.19
C PRO A 802 -7.21 2.10 37.29
N ASP A 803 -8.37 2.10 37.97
CA ASP A 803 -8.74 0.99 38.85
C ASP A 803 -9.29 -0.18 38.02
N SER A 804 -8.38 -0.93 37.42
CA SER A 804 -8.68 -2.08 36.58
C SER A 804 -7.78 -3.27 36.90
N THR A 805 -8.26 -4.48 36.61
CA THR A 805 -7.50 -5.73 36.79
C THR A 805 -6.26 -5.80 35.90
N THR A 806 -6.27 -5.04 34.81
CA THR A 806 -5.14 -4.91 33.88
C THR A 806 -4.92 -3.43 33.61
N ILE A 807 -3.66 -3.00 33.58
CA ILE A 807 -3.26 -1.65 33.16
C ILE A 807 -2.35 -1.83 31.96
N LYS A 808 -2.68 -1.12 30.88
CA LYS A 808 -1.81 -0.99 29.71
C LYS A 808 -1.18 0.39 29.76
N TYR A 809 0.13 0.44 29.68
CA TYR A 809 0.89 1.66 29.56
C TYR A 809 1.54 1.70 28.18
N SER A 810 1.39 2.81 27.48
CA SER A 810 2.00 3.04 26.18
C SER A 810 2.70 4.39 26.21
N LEU A 811 4.02 4.40 26.04
CA LEU A 811 4.80 5.62 25.83
C LEU A 811 5.09 5.80 24.34
N LEU A 812 4.70 6.94 23.78
CA LEU A 812 5.16 7.37 22.47
C LEU A 812 6.36 8.31 22.66
N PHE A 813 7.53 7.85 22.23
CA PHE A 813 8.75 8.63 22.20
C PHE A 813 9.00 9.17 20.79
N ILE A 814 9.00 10.49 20.64
CA ILE A 814 9.28 11.15 19.37
C ILE A 814 10.73 11.61 19.34
N LYS A 815 11.52 11.04 18.44
CA LYS A 815 12.93 11.40 18.25
C LYS A 815 13.04 12.71 17.48
N GLN A 816 13.95 13.57 17.92
CA GLN A 816 14.28 14.79 17.20
C GLN A 816 14.96 14.47 15.83
N PRO A 817 14.47 15.03 14.71
CA PRO A 817 15.17 14.99 13.43
C PRO A 817 16.60 15.55 13.49
N GLY A 818 17.52 15.01 12.70
CA GLY A 818 18.92 15.49 12.63
C GLY A 818 19.85 15.02 13.75
N THR A 819 19.33 14.46 14.83
CA THR A 819 20.14 13.80 15.86
C THR A 819 20.59 12.40 15.40
N PRO A 820 21.82 11.96 15.71
CA PRO A 820 22.21 10.56 15.57
C PRO A 820 21.35 9.65 16.44
N ALA A 821 21.41 8.33 16.20
CA ALA A 821 20.80 7.37 17.11
C ALA A 821 21.53 7.39 18.47
N TYR A 822 20.80 7.31 19.58
CA TYR A 822 21.40 7.45 20.91
C TYR A 822 20.77 6.52 21.96
N PRO A 823 21.47 6.22 23.08
CA PRO A 823 20.94 5.39 24.15
C PRO A 823 19.70 5.98 24.82
N PHE A 824 18.63 5.19 24.87
CA PHE A 824 17.38 5.49 25.55
C PHE A 824 17.04 4.35 26.52
N GLU A 825 16.73 4.69 27.76
CA GLU A 825 16.34 3.74 28.79
C GLU A 825 14.96 4.11 29.34
N ILE A 826 14.10 3.11 29.55
CA ILE A 826 12.86 3.26 30.32
C ILE A 826 13.00 2.48 31.62
N LYS A 827 12.69 3.15 32.73
CA LYS A 827 12.55 2.55 34.05
C LYS A 827 11.11 2.67 34.50
N MET A 828 10.37 1.57 34.49
CA MET A 828 9.01 1.55 35.01
C MET A 828 9.00 0.97 36.42
N ILE A 829 8.61 1.80 37.38
CA ILE A 829 8.41 1.45 38.78
C ILE A 829 6.91 1.18 38.98
N TYR A 830 6.56 0.03 39.54
CA TYR A 830 5.17 -0.38 39.77
C TYR A 830 4.96 -0.90 41.20
N GLY A 831 3.74 -0.78 41.73
CA GLY A 831 3.42 -1.20 43.10
C GLY A 831 3.41 -2.72 43.33
N ASP A 832 3.44 -3.14 44.59
CA ASP A 832 3.33 -4.56 44.99
C ASP A 832 2.01 -5.21 44.57
N ASP A 833 0.99 -4.40 44.25
CA ASP A 833 -0.33 -4.87 43.80
C ASP A 833 -0.34 -5.34 42.34
N TYR A 834 0.75 -5.16 41.59
CA TYR A 834 0.81 -5.48 40.17
C TYR A 834 1.96 -6.45 39.82
N SER A 835 1.80 -7.12 38.68
CA SER A 835 2.80 -8.00 38.07
C SER A 835 2.83 -7.76 36.55
N PRO A 836 4.02 -7.72 35.92
CA PRO A 836 4.10 -7.57 34.47
C PRO A 836 3.67 -8.86 33.77
N LYS A 837 2.86 -8.72 32.72
CA LYS A 837 2.67 -9.78 31.72
C LYS A 837 3.99 -10.01 30.98
N LYS A 838 4.24 -11.20 30.43
CA LYS A 838 5.51 -11.54 29.72
C LYS A 838 5.99 -10.38 28.82
N ILE A 839 7.15 -9.80 29.13
CA ILE A 839 7.76 -8.68 28.40
C ILE A 839 9.01 -9.20 27.68
N GLU A 840 9.10 -9.01 26.38
CA GLU A 840 10.30 -9.32 25.60
C GLU A 840 11.33 -8.19 25.74
N ASN A 841 12.62 -8.53 25.72
CA ASN A 841 13.73 -7.57 25.75
C ASN A 841 13.75 -6.61 26.96
N ALA A 842 13.19 -7.04 28.10
CA ALA A 842 13.20 -6.27 29.34
C ALA A 842 13.93 -7.01 30.47
N THR A 843 14.64 -6.25 31.31
CA THR A 843 15.22 -6.77 32.55
C THR A 843 14.24 -6.52 33.70
N LEU A 844 13.77 -7.60 34.33
CA LEU A 844 12.84 -7.55 35.45
C LEU A 844 13.60 -7.60 36.78
N LYS A 845 13.34 -6.63 37.64
CA LYS A 845 13.73 -6.63 39.06
C LYS A 845 12.45 -6.50 39.90
N LYS A 846 12.56 -6.70 41.23
CA LYS A 846 11.42 -6.51 42.13
C LYS A 846 10.83 -5.11 41.93
N ASN A 847 9.58 -5.03 41.48
CA ASN A 847 8.82 -3.79 41.29
C ASN A 847 9.44 -2.80 40.28
N LEU A 848 10.32 -3.29 39.38
CA LEU A 848 11.01 -2.48 38.39
C LEU A 848 11.17 -3.24 37.07
N ILE A 849 10.77 -2.60 35.97
CA ILE A 849 11.05 -3.04 34.60
C ILE A 849 12.05 -2.08 33.98
N LEU A 850 13.13 -2.62 33.40
CA LEU A 850 14.13 -1.86 32.68
C LEU A 850 14.14 -2.28 31.21
N ILE A 851 14.03 -1.29 30.32
CA ILE A 851 14.16 -1.48 28.88
C ILE A 851 15.24 -0.52 28.39
N SER A 852 16.26 -1.04 27.72
CA SER A 852 17.33 -0.23 27.15
C SER A 852 17.38 -0.46 25.64
N LYS A 853 17.38 0.63 24.87
CA LYS A 853 17.41 0.59 23.40
C LYS A 853 18.23 1.76 22.86
N THR A 854 18.84 1.58 21.70
CA THR A 854 19.34 2.72 20.92
C THR A 854 18.24 3.19 19.99
N VAL A 855 17.75 4.42 20.18
CA VAL A 855 16.62 4.96 19.40
C VAL A 855 17.13 5.67 18.15
N ALA A 856 16.72 5.16 16.98
CA ALA A 856 17.12 5.71 15.68
C ALA A 856 15.98 6.51 15.02
N GLY A 857 14.72 6.24 15.39
CA GLY A 857 13.51 6.92 14.94
C GLY A 857 12.51 7.05 16.10
N ASP A 858 11.26 7.33 15.77
CA ASP A 858 10.17 7.33 16.76
C ASP A 858 9.90 5.90 17.27
N GLU A 859 9.52 5.79 18.54
CA GLU A 859 9.37 4.51 19.21
C GLU A 859 8.10 4.51 20.07
N THR A 860 7.38 3.39 20.05
CA THR A 860 6.27 3.15 20.98
C THR A 860 6.66 2.02 21.92
N PHE A 861 6.57 2.27 23.23
CA PHE A 861 6.88 1.29 24.26
C PHE A 861 5.60 0.90 24.98
N GLU A 862 5.19 -0.35 24.81
CA GLU A 862 3.95 -0.87 25.38
C GLU A 862 4.23 -1.89 26.49
N LEU A 863 3.51 -1.74 27.60
CA LEU A 863 3.66 -2.56 28.79
C LEU A 863 2.28 -2.89 29.35
N GLU A 864 2.09 -4.14 29.79
CA GLU A 864 0.85 -4.60 30.40
C GLU A 864 1.13 -5.12 31.81
N LEU A 865 0.49 -4.50 32.80
CA LEU A 865 0.52 -4.88 34.20
C LEU A 865 -0.82 -5.53 34.57
N ILE A 866 -0.75 -6.57 35.40
CA ILE A 866 -1.91 -7.34 35.89
C ILE A 866 -1.93 -7.22 37.41
N LYS A 867 -3.08 -6.84 37.96
CA LYS A 867 -3.31 -6.77 39.40
C LYS A 867 -3.18 -8.18 40.02
N ARG A 868 -2.45 -8.30 41.11
CA ARG A 868 -2.15 -9.58 41.78
C ARG A 868 -3.37 -10.19 42.46
#